data_AF-A0A9P5CK24-F1
#
_entry.id   AF-A0A9P5CK24-F1
#
_cell.length_a   1.000
_cell.length_b   1.000
_cell.length_c   1.000
_cell.angle_alpha   90.00
_cell.angle_beta   90.00
_cell.angle_gamma   90.00
#
_symmetry.space_group_name_H-M   'P 1'
#
loop_
_entity.id
_entity.type
_entity.pdbx_description
1 polymer ?
#
loop_
_entity_poly.entity_id
_entity_poly.type
_entity_poly.pdbx_seq_one_letter_code
_entity_poly.pdbx_strand_id
1 'polypeptide(L)'
;MAPQKENSGEHYGKIYSVSGPVVVAEDMIGVAMYELVKVGNDQLVGEVIRISGDQATIQVYEETAGVMVGDPVLRTGKPLSVELGPGLLNGIYDGIQRPLAKISDIAKSIYIPRGIAANALDREKKWDFTPSMKVGDHVSGGDVWGSVYENSFITNHKILFPPRARGTITKIADKGSYTVDEKILEVEFDGKKTEYGMMQTWPVRVPRPSTEKKSADGPFLVGQRVLDALFPSVQGGTVAIPGAFGCGKTVISQSVSKFSNSDVIVYVGCFAAGTPVMMANGTTQAIETIAVGDRVLGKDGAPRDVVGLPRGVETMYSVSTKTLHQKEIVREVSFTCNASHLLVVATPQHIRTTTHTLRGKKLTSVTYFDWHTIQDMSGPRGRSIRLVKLFTRSWDHLTHGGEASAQALAKAFSDSVQTEDFTWTIQARDVALLGPHVRKATQQFLHPVHVEVERLSAMLEKNGHNGSLAGQMAYLLGFWVGDGYYGGTKFSIDPRDTAIKDQIELYGASFDLEVDHREYKNGIGDMTVSLRPTTTFVGTPKRKALNVGNVFWRIIQETGVRGPDGQHAKAIPDYLAYESIEVREHFLAGLIDSDGHVKRDEPSATIKTIHVAICDGIVKIARSLGVRVSVTVEQAKVVKGVNHKKAYAVYMSGSDGNGVLESILSKCALERKKFPIPIHVERKPQPVYFDIDKKPAAEYYGITLADDTDHQFLLGNTMLVHNCGERGNEMAEVLKDFPELTIEVEGRREPIMKRTTLIANTSNMPVAAREASIYTGITVAEYFRDQGMDVAMMADSSSRWAEALREISGRLGEMPADQGFPAYLSAKLASFYERAGKVQSLGSPEREGSVSIVGAVSPPGGDFSDPVTSSTLGIVQVFWGLDKKLAQRKHFPSINTSLSYSKYTTVLDRWYEKEYPDFPRLRDRIKQLLSDSEELDQVVQLVGKSALSDPDKITLDMSTLLKEDFLQQNGYSDYDQFCPIWKTEWMMKLMVGFHDEAQKAIAQGQSWAKVREATQDLQAQLRSLKFEQPSDGQEAVSKKYEEIQQTMLDKFASVMDD
;
A
#
# COMPACT_ATOMS: atom_id res chain seq x y z
N MET A 1 0.30 -27.76 62.59
CA MET A 1 -0.61 -27.99 61.45
C MET A 1 -1.05 -26.64 60.93
N ALA A 2 -0.55 -26.21 59.77
CA ALA A 2 -1.18 -25.15 58.99
C ALA A 2 -2.14 -25.82 58.00
N PRO A 3 -3.28 -25.19 57.64
CA PRO A 3 -4.27 -25.83 56.78
C PRO A 3 -3.68 -26.09 55.39
N GLN A 4 -3.87 -27.31 54.90
CA GLN A 4 -3.61 -27.63 53.49
C GLN A 4 -4.55 -26.78 52.64
N LYS A 5 -4.00 -26.01 51.70
CA LYS A 5 -4.80 -25.49 50.59
C LYS A 5 -5.22 -26.70 49.75
N GLU A 6 -6.52 -26.82 49.48
CA GLU A 6 -7.01 -27.75 48.47
C GLU A 6 -6.40 -27.37 47.11
N ASN A 7 -5.80 -28.34 46.43
CA ASN A 7 -5.21 -28.10 45.11
C ASN A 7 -6.33 -27.86 44.09
N SER A 8 -6.49 -26.61 43.64
CA SER A 8 -7.02 -26.35 42.31
C SER A 8 -6.12 -27.08 41.30
N GLY A 9 -6.70 -28.00 40.52
CA GLY A 9 -5.99 -28.96 39.66
C GLY A 9 -5.31 -28.37 38.42
N GLU A 10 -4.57 -27.27 38.57
CA GLU A 10 -3.80 -26.63 37.52
C GLU A 10 -2.49 -27.41 37.30
N HIS A 11 -2.54 -28.34 36.34
CA HIS A 11 -1.36 -29.07 35.89
C HIS A 11 -0.57 -28.21 34.90
N TYR A 12 0.58 -27.70 35.38
CA TYR A 12 1.54 -26.95 34.58
C TYR A 12 2.58 -27.87 33.93
N GLY A 13 2.79 -27.70 32.64
CA GLY A 13 4.03 -28.12 31.97
C GLY A 13 5.11 -27.05 32.04
N LYS A 14 6.30 -27.33 31.51
CA LYS A 14 7.43 -26.38 31.43
C LYS A 14 7.98 -26.32 30.01
N ILE A 15 8.37 -25.13 29.56
CA ILE A 15 8.98 -24.99 28.23
C ILE A 15 10.37 -25.62 28.22
N TYR A 16 10.59 -26.56 27.30
CA TYR A 16 11.87 -27.22 27.04
C TYR A 16 12.66 -26.52 25.92
N SER A 17 11.98 -26.08 24.85
CA SER A 17 12.63 -25.35 23.76
C SER A 17 11.67 -24.39 23.02
N VAL A 18 12.23 -23.36 22.39
CA VAL A 18 11.51 -22.35 21.61
C VAL A 18 12.22 -22.16 20.27
N SER A 19 11.49 -22.25 19.16
CA SER A 19 12.00 -22.12 17.78
C SER A 19 11.01 -21.33 16.93
N GLY A 20 11.12 -20.00 16.96
CA GLY A 20 10.16 -19.10 16.31
C GLY A 20 8.75 -19.31 16.91
N PRO A 21 7.70 -19.49 16.10
CA PRO A 21 6.32 -19.67 16.59
C PRO A 21 6.06 -21.07 17.19
N VAL A 22 7.03 -21.98 17.15
CA VAL A 22 6.89 -23.34 17.69
C VAL A 22 7.62 -23.44 19.03
N VAL A 23 6.92 -23.94 20.04
CA VAL A 23 7.41 -24.17 21.41
C VAL A 23 7.27 -25.65 21.74
N VAL A 24 8.25 -26.26 22.38
CA VAL A 24 8.12 -27.62 22.92
C VAL A 24 8.11 -27.53 24.44
N ALA A 25 7.13 -28.16 25.08
CA ALA A 25 6.99 -28.21 26.52
C ALA A 25 7.03 -29.65 27.05
N GLU A 26 7.71 -29.84 28.18
CA GLU A 26 7.80 -31.07 28.97
C GLU A 26 6.80 -31.04 30.15
N ASP A 27 6.68 -32.15 30.87
CA ASP A 27 5.67 -32.38 31.93
C ASP A 27 4.20 -32.27 31.43
N MET A 28 3.93 -32.41 30.13
CA MET A 28 2.61 -32.18 29.51
C MET A 28 1.68 -33.40 29.50
N ILE A 29 1.96 -34.43 30.32
CA ILE A 29 1.25 -35.72 30.32
C ILE A 29 -0.27 -35.55 30.52
N GLY A 30 -1.05 -35.97 29.54
CA GLY A 30 -2.52 -35.85 29.53
C GLY A 30 -3.06 -34.62 28.79
N VAL A 31 -2.22 -33.87 28.07
CA VAL A 31 -2.67 -32.84 27.12
C VAL A 31 -3.26 -33.51 25.88
N ALA A 32 -4.30 -32.91 25.29
CA ALA A 32 -4.90 -33.37 24.04
C ALA A 32 -4.26 -32.72 22.80
N MET A 33 -4.42 -33.37 21.65
CA MET A 33 -4.02 -32.80 20.35
C MET A 33 -5.07 -31.77 19.91
N TYR A 34 -4.63 -30.63 19.36
CA TYR A 34 -5.39 -29.39 19.19
C TYR A 34 -5.94 -28.75 20.48
N GLU A 35 -5.40 -29.09 21.65
CA GLU A 35 -5.74 -28.39 22.89
C GLU A 35 -5.12 -26.99 22.92
N LEU A 36 -5.89 -25.99 23.36
CA LEU A 36 -5.42 -24.64 23.60
C LEU A 36 -4.68 -24.57 24.93
N VAL A 37 -3.54 -23.92 24.94
CA VAL A 37 -2.64 -23.75 26.08
C VAL A 37 -2.23 -22.29 26.22
N LYS A 38 -1.89 -21.89 27.45
CA LYS A 38 -1.31 -20.58 27.77
C LYS A 38 0.17 -20.76 28.05
N VAL A 39 1.01 -20.12 27.24
CA VAL A 39 2.47 -20.33 27.19
C VAL A 39 3.18 -19.11 27.78
N GLY A 40 4.12 -19.34 28.69
CA GLY A 40 4.93 -18.27 29.27
C GLY A 40 4.23 -17.49 30.39
N ASN A 41 5.00 -16.65 31.07
CA ASN A 41 4.48 -15.76 32.13
C ASN A 41 3.45 -14.75 31.58
N ASP A 42 3.62 -14.35 30.31
CA ASP A 42 2.67 -13.49 29.56
C ASP A 42 1.37 -14.22 29.17
N GLN A 43 1.20 -15.52 29.47
CA GLN A 43 0.03 -16.34 29.13
C GLN A 43 -0.37 -16.33 27.64
N LEU A 44 0.62 -16.35 26.74
CA LEU A 44 0.42 -16.30 25.29
C LEU A 44 -0.44 -17.47 24.82
N VAL A 45 -1.43 -17.21 23.96
CA VAL A 45 -2.32 -18.24 23.44
C VAL A 45 -1.57 -19.13 22.45
N GLY A 46 -1.62 -20.45 22.63
CA GLY A 46 -1.09 -21.44 21.68
C GLY A 46 -1.96 -22.69 21.59
N GLU A 47 -1.67 -23.55 20.62
CA GLU A 47 -2.39 -24.81 20.36
C GLU A 47 -1.40 -25.97 20.22
N VAL A 48 -1.70 -27.11 20.83
CA VAL A 48 -0.88 -28.33 20.76
C VAL A 48 -1.07 -29.00 19.40
N ILE A 49 0.03 -29.19 18.66
CA ILE A 49 0.01 -29.72 17.28
C ILE A 49 0.69 -31.09 17.14
N ARG A 50 1.54 -31.49 18.09
CA ARG A 50 2.17 -32.82 18.13
C ARG A 50 2.46 -33.21 19.57
N ILE A 51 2.35 -34.50 19.88
CA ILE A 51 2.66 -35.07 21.20
C ILE A 51 3.66 -36.23 20.98
N SER A 52 4.71 -36.25 21.80
CA SER A 52 5.82 -37.22 21.73
C SER A 52 6.17 -37.65 23.15
N GLY A 53 5.46 -38.63 23.70
CA GLY A 53 5.64 -39.06 25.09
C GLY A 53 5.11 -38.03 26.09
N ASP A 54 6.00 -37.49 26.93
CA ASP A 54 5.77 -36.40 27.88
C ASP A 54 5.94 -35.00 27.28
N GLN A 55 6.55 -34.91 26.09
CA GLN A 55 6.74 -33.67 25.34
C GLN A 55 5.55 -33.33 24.44
N ALA A 56 5.10 -32.08 24.47
CA ALA A 56 4.10 -31.52 23.58
C ALA A 56 4.70 -30.37 22.74
N THR A 57 4.55 -30.44 21.42
CA THR A 57 4.84 -29.36 20.49
C THR A 57 3.61 -28.47 20.34
N ILE A 58 3.80 -27.19 20.60
CA ILE A 58 2.78 -26.14 20.68
C ILE A 58 3.09 -25.09 19.61
N GLN A 59 2.07 -24.67 18.87
CA GLN A 59 2.10 -23.54 17.95
C GLN A 59 1.51 -22.32 18.66
N VAL A 60 2.29 -21.26 18.82
CA VAL A 60 1.83 -20.05 19.52
C VAL A 60 1.18 -19.09 18.51
N TYR A 61 0.01 -18.56 18.86
CA TYR A 61 -0.76 -17.60 18.05
C TYR A 61 -0.29 -16.16 18.18
N GLU A 62 0.60 -15.90 19.14
CA GLU A 62 1.25 -14.63 19.43
C GLU A 62 2.76 -14.67 19.16
N GLU A 63 3.44 -13.54 19.30
CA GLU A 63 4.89 -13.47 19.15
C GLU A 63 5.61 -14.04 20.39
N THR A 64 6.42 -15.08 20.19
CA THR A 64 7.16 -15.81 21.24
C THR A 64 8.42 -15.08 21.75
N ALA A 65 8.69 -13.86 21.31
CA ALA A 65 9.91 -13.12 21.64
C ALA A 65 9.98 -12.81 23.16
N GLY A 66 10.95 -13.39 23.86
CA GLY A 66 11.12 -13.22 25.31
C GLY A 66 10.50 -14.32 26.17
N VAL A 67 9.84 -15.31 25.58
CA VAL A 67 9.51 -16.58 26.23
C VAL A 67 10.82 -17.36 26.50
N MET A 68 10.98 -17.89 27.71
CA MET A 68 12.22 -18.56 28.15
C MET A 68 12.04 -20.05 28.39
N VAL A 69 13.13 -20.81 28.35
CA VAL A 69 13.17 -22.22 28.78
C VAL A 69 12.92 -22.28 30.29
N GLY A 70 12.04 -23.18 30.72
CA GLY A 70 11.59 -23.30 32.11
C GLY A 70 10.33 -22.51 32.46
N ASP A 71 9.86 -21.61 31.57
CA ASP A 71 8.59 -20.90 31.77
C ASP A 71 7.40 -21.88 31.85
N PRO A 72 6.32 -21.53 32.59
CA PRO A 72 5.16 -22.38 32.74
C PRO A 72 4.31 -22.47 31.46
N VAL A 73 3.67 -23.63 31.26
CA VAL A 73 2.62 -23.83 30.27
C VAL A 73 1.37 -24.34 30.97
N LEU A 74 0.30 -23.54 30.95
CA LEU A 74 -0.99 -23.90 31.53
C LEU A 74 -1.91 -24.52 30.47
N ARG A 75 -2.51 -25.66 30.82
CA ARG A 75 -3.44 -26.42 29.98
C ARG A 75 -4.87 -25.94 30.20
N THR A 76 -5.66 -25.80 29.13
CA THR A 76 -7.07 -25.34 29.25
C THR A 76 -8.09 -26.47 29.15
N GLY A 77 -7.67 -27.68 28.73
CA GLY A 77 -8.55 -28.83 28.51
C GLY A 77 -9.55 -28.67 27.37
N LYS A 78 -9.41 -27.62 26.54
CA LYS A 78 -10.36 -27.25 25.47
C LYS A 78 -9.60 -26.90 24.19
N PRO A 79 -10.13 -27.21 23.00
CA PRO A 79 -9.56 -26.75 21.73
C PRO A 79 -9.85 -25.26 21.49
N LEU A 80 -9.16 -24.65 20.53
CA LEU A 80 -9.46 -23.29 20.08
C LEU A 80 -10.94 -23.18 19.70
N SER A 81 -11.66 -22.32 20.44
CA SER A 81 -13.11 -22.18 20.38
C SER A 81 -13.50 -20.71 20.35
N VAL A 82 -14.55 -20.40 19.60
CA VAL A 82 -15.12 -19.05 19.46
C VAL A 82 -16.38 -18.90 20.31
N GLU A 83 -16.59 -17.69 20.83
CA GLU A 83 -17.85 -17.28 21.47
C GLU A 83 -18.86 -16.91 20.37
N LEU A 84 -20.07 -17.45 20.46
CA LEU A 84 -21.14 -17.24 19.50
C LEU A 84 -22.39 -16.77 20.24
N GLY A 85 -22.99 -15.65 19.80
CA GLY A 85 -24.14 -15.03 20.44
C GLY A 85 -24.42 -13.61 19.91
N PRO A 86 -25.34 -12.87 20.53
CA PRO A 86 -25.64 -11.49 20.14
C PRO A 86 -24.47 -10.56 20.50
N GLY A 87 -24.12 -9.66 19.57
CA GLY A 87 -22.97 -8.76 19.66
C GLY A 87 -21.80 -9.13 18.75
N LEU A 88 -21.94 -10.13 17.86
CA LEU A 88 -20.93 -10.46 16.84
C LEU A 88 -20.99 -9.51 15.63
N LEU A 89 -22.19 -9.03 15.26
CA LEU A 89 -22.37 -8.12 14.15
C LEU A 89 -21.86 -6.73 14.52
N ASN A 90 -21.35 -5.97 13.54
CA ASN A 90 -20.61 -4.72 13.74
C ASN A 90 -19.31 -4.90 14.56
N GLY A 91 -18.91 -6.15 14.86
CA GLY A 91 -17.66 -6.49 15.54
C GLY A 91 -16.47 -6.57 14.57
N ILE A 92 -15.32 -6.08 15.03
CA ILE A 92 -14.02 -6.20 14.34
C ILE A 92 -13.08 -6.99 15.26
N TYR A 93 -12.72 -8.18 14.81
CA TYR A 93 -11.98 -9.19 15.56
C TYR A 93 -10.59 -9.46 14.98
N ASP A 94 -9.66 -9.94 15.80
CA ASP A 94 -8.41 -10.58 15.32
C ASP A 94 -8.63 -12.07 14.95
N GLY A 95 -7.58 -12.74 14.48
CA GLY A 95 -7.64 -14.15 14.07
C GLY A 95 -8.05 -15.15 15.17
N ILE A 96 -7.95 -14.77 16.45
CA ILE A 96 -8.38 -15.57 17.61
C ILE A 96 -9.62 -14.97 18.31
N GLN A 97 -10.39 -14.15 17.58
CA GLN A 97 -11.66 -13.56 17.99
C GLN A 97 -11.59 -12.51 19.12
N ARG A 98 -10.47 -11.82 19.31
CA ARG A 98 -10.42 -10.67 20.25
C ARG A 98 -10.86 -9.37 19.56
N PRO A 99 -11.74 -8.56 20.18
CA PRO A 99 -12.26 -7.35 19.56
C PRO A 99 -11.22 -6.22 19.59
N LEU A 100 -10.84 -5.72 18.41
CA LEU A 100 -9.75 -4.74 18.25
C LEU A 100 -10.06 -3.39 18.92
N ALA A 101 -11.33 -2.95 18.89
CA ALA A 101 -11.77 -1.73 19.57
C ALA A 101 -11.49 -1.79 21.09
N LYS A 102 -11.97 -2.84 21.76
CA LYS A 102 -11.75 -3.03 23.21
C LYS A 102 -10.27 -3.21 23.55
N ILE A 103 -9.49 -3.87 22.70
CA ILE A 103 -8.03 -3.95 22.88
C ILE A 103 -7.43 -2.54 22.90
N SER A 104 -7.81 -1.66 21.98
CA SER A 104 -7.31 -0.29 21.94
C SER A 104 -7.76 0.52 23.17
N ASP A 105 -9.01 0.37 23.61
CA ASP A 105 -9.54 1.04 24.81
C ASP A 105 -8.82 0.61 26.11
N ILE A 106 -8.55 -0.69 26.26
CA ILE A 106 -7.86 -1.27 27.42
C ILE A 106 -6.37 -0.90 27.40
N ALA A 107 -5.71 -1.06 26.25
CA ALA A 107 -4.28 -0.80 26.11
C ALA A 107 -3.93 0.69 26.05
N LYS A 108 -4.90 1.55 25.70
CA LYS A 108 -4.72 2.99 25.39
C LYS A 108 -3.54 3.25 24.46
N SER A 109 -3.43 2.38 23.46
CA SER A 109 -2.30 2.24 22.56
C SER A 109 -2.78 1.84 21.17
N ILE A 110 -1.99 2.18 20.16
CA ILE A 110 -2.18 1.72 18.77
C ILE A 110 -1.59 0.31 18.53
N TYR A 111 -0.90 -0.25 19.52
CA TYR A 111 -0.36 -1.61 19.49
C TYR A 111 -1.19 -2.57 20.33
N ILE A 112 -1.42 -3.76 19.80
CA ILE A 112 -1.99 -4.90 20.53
C ILE A 112 -0.91 -5.42 21.50
N PRO A 113 -1.09 -5.34 22.84
CA PRO A 113 -0.13 -5.91 23.78
C PRO A 113 -0.17 -7.44 23.72
N ARG A 114 0.98 -8.08 23.93
CA ARG A 114 1.05 -9.54 24.02
C ARG A 114 0.39 -10.03 25.29
N GLY A 115 -0.21 -11.21 25.25
CA GLY A 115 -0.94 -11.79 26.38
C GLY A 115 -2.24 -11.08 26.73
N ILE A 116 -2.69 -10.09 25.92
CA ILE A 116 -3.93 -9.37 26.24
C ILE A 116 -5.14 -10.30 26.08
N ALA A 117 -5.83 -10.49 27.20
CA ALA A 117 -7.11 -11.18 27.26
C ALA A 117 -8.24 -10.15 27.18
N ALA A 118 -9.04 -10.24 26.12
CA ALA A 118 -10.28 -9.48 25.95
C ALA A 118 -11.38 -10.46 25.55
N ASN A 119 -12.54 -10.37 26.19
CA ASN A 119 -13.70 -11.20 25.87
C ASN A 119 -14.22 -10.86 24.45
N ALA A 120 -14.62 -11.87 23.67
CA ALA A 120 -15.09 -11.67 22.31
C ALA A 120 -16.45 -10.97 22.28
N LEU A 121 -17.36 -11.37 23.18
CA LEU A 121 -18.64 -10.71 23.38
C LEU A 121 -18.62 -9.75 24.57
N ASP A 122 -19.47 -8.72 24.49
CA ASP A 122 -19.60 -7.75 25.55
C ASP A 122 -20.38 -8.30 26.75
N ARG A 123 -19.74 -8.30 27.92
CA ARG A 123 -20.32 -8.79 29.19
C ARG A 123 -21.13 -7.72 29.92
N GLU A 124 -20.94 -6.44 29.59
CA GLU A 124 -21.63 -5.33 30.27
C GLU A 124 -22.88 -4.89 29.50
N LYS A 125 -22.89 -5.07 28.18
CA LYS A 125 -24.03 -4.75 27.33
C LYS A 125 -25.22 -5.67 27.62
N LYS A 126 -26.36 -5.06 27.90
CA LYS A 126 -27.65 -5.75 28.05
C LYS A 126 -28.39 -5.83 26.72
N TRP A 127 -29.15 -6.91 26.57
CA TRP A 127 -29.93 -7.25 25.38
C TRP A 127 -31.35 -7.61 25.78
N ASP A 128 -32.32 -7.13 25.01
CA ASP A 128 -33.73 -7.38 25.26
C ASP A 128 -34.13 -8.76 24.75
N PHE A 129 -34.19 -9.71 25.67
CA PHE A 129 -34.49 -11.11 25.44
C PHE A 129 -36.00 -11.36 25.49
N THR A 130 -36.50 -12.13 24.53
CA THR A 130 -37.87 -12.67 24.53
C THR A 130 -37.80 -14.19 24.43
N PRO A 131 -38.29 -14.96 25.42
CA PRO A 131 -38.31 -16.42 25.37
C PRO A 131 -39.34 -16.93 24.36
N SER A 132 -39.03 -18.06 23.70
CA SER A 132 -39.96 -18.78 22.79
C SER A 132 -40.52 -20.07 23.40
N MET A 133 -39.84 -20.64 24.38
CA MET A 133 -40.19 -21.91 25.06
C MET A 133 -40.66 -21.68 26.51
N LYS A 134 -41.23 -22.71 27.14
CA LYS A 134 -41.77 -22.70 28.50
C LYS A 134 -41.07 -23.73 29.39
N VAL A 135 -41.20 -23.54 30.70
CA VAL A 135 -40.79 -24.54 31.70
C VAL A 135 -41.61 -25.82 31.51
N GLY A 136 -40.93 -26.96 31.45
CA GLY A 136 -41.50 -28.27 31.14
C GLY A 136 -41.35 -28.73 29.69
N ASP A 137 -40.98 -27.83 28.76
CA ASP A 137 -40.73 -28.21 27.36
C ASP A 137 -39.44 -29.03 27.23
N HIS A 138 -39.44 -30.01 26.34
CA HIS A 138 -38.23 -30.73 25.95
C HIS A 138 -37.43 -29.92 24.93
N VAL A 139 -36.13 -29.80 25.14
CA VAL A 139 -35.20 -29.06 24.29
C VAL A 139 -34.04 -29.95 23.83
N SER A 140 -33.62 -29.75 22.60
CA SER A 140 -32.59 -30.48 21.88
C SER A 140 -31.62 -29.52 21.19
N GLY A 141 -30.45 -30.03 20.79
CA GLY A 141 -29.41 -29.21 20.17
C GLY A 141 -29.93 -28.46 18.93
N GLY A 142 -29.63 -27.16 18.83
CA GLY A 142 -30.07 -26.30 17.73
C GLY A 142 -31.47 -25.69 17.88
N ASP A 143 -32.26 -26.09 18.89
CA ASP A 143 -33.57 -25.50 19.13
C ASP A 143 -33.49 -24.00 19.47
N VAL A 144 -34.45 -23.20 18.97
CA VAL A 144 -34.58 -21.77 19.31
C VAL A 144 -35.43 -21.63 20.55
N TRP A 145 -34.80 -21.31 21.68
CA TRP A 145 -35.45 -21.13 22.99
C TRP A 145 -35.67 -19.65 23.38
N GLY A 146 -35.13 -18.72 22.60
CA GLY A 146 -35.50 -17.31 22.64
C GLY A 146 -34.90 -16.48 21.50
N SER A 147 -35.23 -15.19 21.51
CA SER A 147 -34.83 -14.21 20.50
C SER A 147 -34.37 -12.91 21.12
N VAL A 148 -33.41 -12.24 20.48
CA VAL A 148 -32.85 -10.94 20.87
C VAL A 148 -32.92 -9.98 19.68
N TYR A 149 -33.25 -8.71 19.92
CA TYR A 149 -33.05 -7.65 18.94
C TYR A 149 -31.58 -7.22 18.92
N GLU A 150 -30.86 -7.47 17.83
CA GLU A 150 -29.44 -7.11 17.71
C GLU A 150 -29.25 -5.75 17.01
N ASN A 151 -29.86 -5.58 15.83
CA ASN A 151 -29.79 -4.35 15.04
C ASN A 151 -30.97 -4.23 14.05
N SER A 152 -30.95 -3.21 13.20
CA SER A 152 -32.04 -2.90 12.28
C SER A 152 -32.13 -3.81 11.04
N PHE A 153 -31.07 -4.51 10.66
CA PHE A 153 -31.15 -5.59 9.65
C PHE A 153 -31.58 -6.90 10.31
N ILE A 154 -30.90 -7.29 11.39
CA ILE A 154 -31.18 -8.52 12.14
C ILE A 154 -31.97 -8.14 13.40
N THR A 155 -33.27 -7.96 13.16
CA THR A 155 -34.28 -7.61 14.17
C THR A 155 -34.60 -8.78 15.12
N ASN A 156 -34.30 -10.01 14.71
CA ASN A 156 -34.51 -11.23 15.47
C ASN A 156 -33.28 -12.15 15.36
N HIS A 157 -32.30 -11.92 16.23
CA HIS A 157 -31.19 -12.84 16.46
C HIS A 157 -31.71 -14.03 17.29
N LYS A 158 -31.69 -15.23 16.71
CA LYS A 158 -32.25 -16.45 17.31
C LYS A 158 -31.21 -17.07 18.25
N ILE A 159 -31.56 -17.21 19.53
CA ILE A 159 -30.69 -17.84 20.52
C ILE A 159 -30.86 -19.36 20.43
N LEU A 160 -29.83 -20.03 19.93
CA LEU A 160 -29.81 -21.47 19.68
C LEU A 160 -29.37 -22.25 20.93
N PHE A 161 -29.97 -23.41 21.18
CA PHE A 161 -29.50 -24.33 22.21
C PHE A 161 -28.23 -25.06 21.75
N PRO A 162 -27.21 -25.28 22.61
CA PRO A 162 -25.94 -25.87 22.19
C PRO A 162 -26.10 -27.25 21.52
N PRO A 163 -25.50 -27.52 20.33
CA PRO A 163 -25.83 -28.70 19.53
C PRO A 163 -25.59 -30.08 20.15
N ARG A 164 -24.81 -30.16 21.23
CA ARG A 164 -24.51 -31.42 21.96
C ARG A 164 -25.34 -31.60 23.24
N ALA A 165 -26.21 -30.65 23.57
CA ALA A 165 -27.06 -30.68 24.74
C ALA A 165 -28.49 -31.12 24.37
N ARG A 166 -29.19 -31.70 25.34
CA ARG A 166 -30.62 -32.02 25.31
C ARG A 166 -31.14 -32.11 26.74
N GLY A 167 -32.44 -31.98 26.96
CA GLY A 167 -33.07 -32.18 28.26
C GLY A 167 -34.46 -31.56 28.36
N THR A 168 -34.91 -31.31 29.59
CA THR A 168 -36.20 -30.64 29.86
C THR A 168 -35.94 -29.33 30.58
N ILE A 169 -36.61 -28.25 30.16
CA ILE A 169 -36.41 -26.91 30.73
C ILE A 169 -37.02 -26.87 32.15
N THR A 170 -36.18 -26.65 33.16
CA THR A 170 -36.60 -26.51 34.56
C THR A 170 -36.80 -25.05 34.97
N LYS A 171 -36.11 -24.12 34.30
CA LYS A 171 -36.23 -22.67 34.51
C LYS A 171 -35.87 -21.93 33.23
N ILE A 172 -36.65 -20.92 32.88
CA ILE A 172 -36.33 -19.95 31.82
C ILE A 172 -36.63 -18.54 32.36
N ALA A 173 -35.84 -17.55 31.95
CA ALA A 173 -36.04 -16.15 32.36
C ALA A 173 -37.18 -15.48 31.57
N ASP A 174 -37.95 -14.63 32.24
CA ASP A 174 -39.02 -13.84 31.63
C ASP A 174 -38.47 -12.81 30.63
N LYS A 175 -39.35 -12.25 29.79
CA LYS A 175 -38.98 -11.18 28.85
C LYS A 175 -38.37 -9.99 29.60
N GLY A 176 -37.14 -9.60 29.26
CA GLY A 176 -36.37 -8.61 30.00
C GLY A 176 -35.00 -8.33 29.40
N SER A 177 -34.22 -7.46 30.06
CA SER A 177 -32.91 -7.01 29.57
C SER A 177 -31.77 -7.63 30.39
N TYR A 178 -31.03 -8.55 29.77
CA TYR A 178 -30.00 -9.38 30.41
C TYR A 178 -28.67 -9.29 29.65
N THR A 179 -27.54 -9.57 30.32
CA THR A 179 -26.23 -9.68 29.64
C THR A 179 -26.03 -11.04 28.98
N VAL A 180 -25.04 -11.16 28.08
CA VAL A 180 -24.79 -12.38 27.30
C VAL A 180 -24.34 -13.60 28.12
N ASP A 181 -23.80 -13.38 29.33
CA ASP A 181 -23.32 -14.44 30.24
C ASP A 181 -24.31 -14.77 31.37
N GLU A 182 -25.33 -13.94 31.60
CA GLU A 182 -26.36 -14.24 32.59
C GLU A 182 -27.03 -15.58 32.29
N LYS A 183 -27.14 -16.42 33.33
CA LYS A 183 -27.66 -17.79 33.24
C LYS A 183 -29.19 -17.75 33.25
N ILE A 184 -29.76 -17.58 32.07
CA ILE A 184 -31.20 -17.36 31.85
C ILE A 184 -31.98 -18.64 31.52
N LEU A 185 -31.31 -19.78 31.35
CA LEU A 185 -31.93 -21.08 31.09
C LEU A 185 -31.30 -22.17 31.97
N GLU A 186 -32.12 -22.97 32.66
CA GLU A 186 -31.73 -24.21 33.34
C GLU A 186 -32.41 -25.39 32.66
N VAL A 187 -31.64 -26.42 32.34
CA VAL A 187 -32.11 -27.66 31.69
C VAL A 187 -31.63 -28.86 32.50
N GLU A 188 -32.54 -29.81 32.73
CA GLU A 188 -32.25 -31.09 33.39
C GLU A 188 -32.20 -32.25 32.39
N PHE A 189 -31.16 -33.06 32.49
CA PHE A 189 -30.99 -34.29 31.72
C PHE A 189 -30.29 -35.36 32.57
N ASP A 190 -30.84 -36.59 32.58
CA ASP A 190 -30.38 -37.72 33.40
C ASP A 190 -30.11 -37.35 34.89
N GLY A 191 -30.98 -36.52 35.47
CA GLY A 191 -30.88 -36.04 36.87
C GLY A 191 -29.79 -35.00 37.12
N LYS A 192 -29.07 -34.54 36.08
CA LYS A 192 -28.09 -33.46 36.16
C LYS A 192 -28.70 -32.16 35.61
N LYS A 193 -28.71 -31.12 36.44
CA LYS A 193 -29.08 -29.75 36.04
C LYS A 193 -27.87 -29.03 35.44
N THR A 194 -28.10 -28.29 34.37
CA THR A 194 -27.08 -27.49 33.67
C THR A 194 -27.65 -26.14 33.26
N GLU A 195 -26.89 -25.08 33.51
CA GLU A 195 -27.26 -23.69 33.24
C GLU A 195 -26.63 -23.17 31.94
N TYR A 196 -27.38 -22.36 31.20
CA TYR A 196 -26.99 -21.77 29.93
C TYR A 196 -27.29 -20.25 29.92
N GLY A 197 -26.41 -19.49 29.25
CA GLY A 197 -26.63 -18.08 28.92
C GLY A 197 -26.97 -17.91 27.43
N MET A 198 -27.00 -16.66 26.95
CA MET A 198 -27.24 -16.39 25.53
C MET A 198 -26.05 -16.80 24.64
N MET A 199 -24.83 -16.73 25.17
CA MET A 199 -23.63 -17.12 24.45
C MET A 199 -23.33 -18.62 24.56
N GLN A 200 -22.79 -19.19 23.48
CA GLN A 200 -22.25 -20.55 23.43
C GLN A 200 -20.80 -20.53 22.92
N THR A 201 -19.98 -21.49 23.33
CA THR A 201 -18.61 -21.66 22.81
C THR A 201 -18.53 -22.83 21.85
N TRP A 202 -17.95 -22.66 20.66
CA TRP A 202 -17.82 -23.74 19.66
C TRP A 202 -16.39 -23.89 19.11
N PRO A 203 -15.82 -25.11 18.98
CA PRO A 203 -14.49 -25.33 18.43
C PRO A 203 -14.37 -24.96 16.95
N VAL A 204 -13.38 -24.12 16.57
CA VAL A 204 -13.29 -23.59 15.20
C VAL A 204 -12.94 -24.63 14.13
N ARG A 205 -12.24 -25.70 14.54
CA ARG A 205 -11.83 -26.82 13.68
C ARG A 205 -12.94 -27.85 13.45
N VAL A 206 -14.07 -27.74 14.16
CA VAL A 206 -15.21 -28.68 14.04
C VAL A 206 -16.35 -27.97 13.33
N PRO A 207 -16.78 -28.42 12.12
CA PRO A 207 -17.96 -27.88 11.46
C PRO A 207 -19.20 -27.98 12.36
N ARG A 208 -20.04 -26.93 12.35
CA ARG A 208 -21.30 -26.95 13.11
C ARG A 208 -22.29 -27.94 12.47
N PRO A 209 -22.92 -28.83 13.28
CA PRO A 209 -23.79 -29.89 12.77
C PRO A 209 -25.05 -29.31 12.14
N SER A 210 -25.54 -30.00 11.11
CA SER A 210 -26.80 -29.73 10.42
C SER A 210 -27.60 -31.01 10.31
N THR A 211 -28.90 -30.90 10.03
CA THR A 211 -29.80 -32.06 9.88
C THR A 211 -29.53 -32.77 8.56
N GLU A 212 -29.46 -32.01 7.47
CA GLU A 212 -29.21 -32.51 6.11
C GLU A 212 -28.54 -31.41 5.25
N LYS A 213 -27.61 -31.79 4.36
CA LYS A 213 -27.12 -30.91 3.29
C LYS A 213 -28.13 -30.91 2.13
N LYS A 214 -28.68 -29.75 1.78
CA LYS A 214 -29.60 -29.61 0.63
C LYS A 214 -28.84 -29.17 -0.62
N SER A 215 -29.42 -29.45 -1.79
CA SER A 215 -28.93 -28.88 -3.05
C SER A 215 -29.22 -27.38 -3.06
N ALA A 216 -28.28 -26.56 -3.54
CA ALA A 216 -28.43 -25.12 -3.63
C ALA A 216 -29.08 -24.74 -4.96
N ASP A 217 -30.28 -24.20 -4.88
CA ASP A 217 -31.22 -23.93 -5.98
C ASP A 217 -31.45 -22.42 -6.24
N GLY A 218 -31.18 -21.56 -5.26
CA GLY A 218 -31.24 -20.11 -5.40
C GLY A 218 -29.94 -19.49 -5.94
N PRO A 219 -30.00 -18.49 -6.85
CA PRO A 219 -28.82 -17.79 -7.35
C PRO A 219 -28.19 -16.88 -6.29
N PHE A 220 -26.87 -16.89 -6.23
CA PHE A 220 -26.08 -15.89 -5.50
C PHE A 220 -25.86 -14.69 -6.42
N LEU A 221 -26.72 -13.68 -6.27
CA LEU A 221 -26.69 -12.45 -7.05
C LEU A 221 -25.61 -11.55 -6.49
N VAL A 222 -24.69 -11.10 -7.35
CA VAL A 222 -23.58 -10.21 -7.01
C VAL A 222 -23.86 -8.76 -7.42
N GLY A 223 -24.75 -8.57 -8.40
CA GLY A 223 -25.03 -7.28 -9.02
C GLY A 223 -24.08 -6.92 -10.17
N GLN A 224 -23.28 -7.88 -10.65
CA GLN A 224 -22.27 -7.68 -11.69
C GLN A 224 -22.62 -8.54 -12.90
N ARG A 225 -22.90 -7.90 -14.04
CA ARG A 225 -23.48 -8.53 -15.25
C ARG A 225 -22.73 -9.77 -15.72
N VAL A 226 -21.39 -9.71 -15.78
CA VAL A 226 -20.56 -10.86 -16.20
C VAL A 226 -20.62 -12.03 -15.20
N LEU A 227 -20.71 -11.74 -13.90
CA LEU A 227 -20.73 -12.76 -12.85
C LEU A 227 -22.11 -13.42 -12.77
N ASP A 228 -23.18 -12.62 -12.78
CA ASP A 228 -24.55 -13.11 -12.64
C ASP A 228 -25.09 -13.76 -13.93
N ALA A 229 -24.63 -13.34 -15.12
CA ALA A 229 -25.06 -13.93 -16.39
C ALA A 229 -24.16 -15.09 -16.87
N LEU A 230 -22.85 -14.86 -17.03
CA LEU A 230 -21.98 -15.84 -17.68
C LEU A 230 -21.47 -16.92 -16.71
N PHE A 231 -21.12 -16.53 -15.47
CA PHE A 231 -20.47 -17.41 -14.49
C PHE A 231 -21.20 -17.43 -13.13
N PRO A 232 -22.53 -17.66 -13.10
CA PRO A 232 -23.33 -17.50 -11.90
C PRO A 232 -22.94 -18.49 -10.80
N SER A 233 -23.14 -18.08 -9.55
CA SER A 233 -23.01 -18.93 -8.38
C SER A 233 -24.38 -19.13 -7.71
N VAL A 234 -24.44 -20.03 -6.72
CA VAL A 234 -25.64 -20.36 -5.94
C VAL A 234 -25.46 -19.92 -4.48
N GLN A 235 -26.55 -19.66 -3.77
CA GLN A 235 -26.52 -19.44 -2.32
C GLN A 235 -26.15 -20.75 -1.61
N GLY A 236 -24.97 -20.78 -0.97
CA GLY A 236 -24.31 -22.03 -0.54
C GLY A 236 -23.18 -22.50 -1.45
N GLY A 237 -22.86 -21.76 -2.51
CA GLY A 237 -21.86 -22.13 -3.51
C GLY A 237 -20.41 -21.90 -3.07
N THR A 238 -19.48 -22.45 -3.85
CA THR A 238 -18.02 -22.26 -3.67
C THR A 238 -17.43 -21.59 -4.90
N VAL A 239 -16.82 -20.42 -4.67
CA VAL A 239 -16.26 -19.56 -5.71
C VAL A 239 -14.77 -19.31 -5.43
N ALA A 240 -13.94 -19.40 -6.46
CA ALA A 240 -12.57 -18.90 -6.42
C ALA A 240 -12.38 -17.71 -7.37
N ILE A 241 -11.69 -16.67 -6.87
CA ILE A 241 -11.28 -15.50 -7.65
C ILE A 241 -9.75 -15.47 -7.68
N PRO A 242 -9.08 -16.17 -8.61
CA PRO A 242 -7.66 -15.98 -8.82
C PRO A 242 -7.37 -14.73 -9.64
N GLY A 243 -6.23 -14.12 -9.37
CA GLY A 243 -5.68 -13.07 -10.21
C GLY A 243 -4.38 -12.54 -9.64
N ALA A 244 -3.58 -11.88 -10.47
CA ALA A 244 -2.41 -11.15 -9.98
C ALA A 244 -2.84 -9.97 -9.06
N PHE A 245 -1.87 -9.37 -8.37
CA PHE A 245 -2.09 -8.15 -7.61
C PHE A 245 -2.55 -7.01 -8.56
N GLY A 246 -3.34 -6.06 -8.03
CA GLY A 246 -3.92 -4.95 -8.81
C GLY A 246 -5.02 -5.33 -9.82
N CYS A 247 -5.36 -6.61 -10.03
CA CYS A 247 -6.35 -7.02 -11.04
C CYS A 247 -7.83 -6.76 -10.66
N GLY A 248 -8.12 -6.22 -9.48
CA GLY A 248 -9.49 -5.91 -9.04
C GLY A 248 -10.17 -6.94 -8.13
N LYS A 249 -9.43 -7.93 -7.57
CA LYS A 249 -9.95 -8.91 -6.61
C LYS A 249 -10.72 -8.24 -5.45
N THR A 250 -10.08 -7.31 -4.76
CA THR A 250 -10.62 -6.57 -3.62
C THR A 250 -11.86 -5.75 -4.01
N VAL A 251 -11.88 -5.18 -5.22
CA VAL A 251 -13.04 -4.44 -5.76
C VAL A 251 -14.23 -5.37 -5.97
N ILE A 252 -14.02 -6.59 -6.46
CA ILE A 252 -15.08 -7.60 -6.58
C ILE A 252 -15.54 -8.05 -5.18
N SER A 253 -14.63 -8.35 -4.25
CA SER A 253 -14.99 -8.67 -2.85
C SER A 253 -15.81 -7.54 -2.19
N GLN A 254 -15.42 -6.28 -2.38
CA GLN A 254 -16.16 -5.12 -1.89
C GLN A 254 -17.54 -5.01 -2.56
N SER A 255 -17.63 -5.24 -3.87
CA SER A 255 -18.90 -5.18 -4.62
C SER A 255 -19.87 -6.28 -4.19
N VAL A 256 -19.38 -7.51 -4.05
CA VAL A 256 -20.14 -8.64 -3.47
C VAL A 256 -20.58 -8.27 -2.04
N SER A 257 -19.76 -7.59 -1.23
CA SER A 257 -20.13 -7.18 0.13
C SER A 257 -21.23 -6.13 0.15
N LYS A 258 -21.18 -5.14 -0.76
CA LYS A 258 -22.22 -4.11 -0.89
C LYS A 258 -23.55 -4.71 -1.34
N PHE A 259 -23.52 -5.53 -2.40
CA PHE A 259 -24.70 -5.79 -3.22
C PHE A 259 -25.20 -7.24 -3.23
N SER A 260 -24.49 -8.19 -2.60
CA SER A 260 -24.97 -9.58 -2.61
C SER A 260 -26.27 -9.77 -1.82
N ASN A 261 -27.08 -10.72 -2.29
CA ASN A 261 -28.30 -11.21 -1.65
C ASN A 261 -28.02 -12.12 -0.44
N SER A 262 -27.11 -11.70 0.43
CA SER A 262 -26.77 -12.38 1.69
C SER A 262 -27.09 -11.50 2.89
N ASP A 263 -27.59 -12.14 3.95
CA ASP A 263 -27.97 -11.50 5.21
C ASP A 263 -26.75 -11.04 6.01
N VAL A 264 -25.65 -11.81 5.97
CA VAL A 264 -24.43 -11.57 6.77
C VAL A 264 -23.15 -11.74 5.94
N ILE A 265 -22.14 -10.89 6.20
CA ILE A 265 -20.84 -10.84 5.47
C ILE A 265 -19.63 -10.94 6.42
N VAL A 266 -18.51 -11.54 5.98
CA VAL A 266 -17.25 -11.67 6.75
C VAL A 266 -15.99 -11.36 5.90
N TYR A 267 -15.01 -10.54 6.38
CA TYR A 267 -13.89 -9.93 5.60
C TYR A 267 -12.55 -9.56 6.39
N VAL A 268 -11.37 -9.27 5.75
CA VAL A 268 -9.93 -9.26 6.28
C VAL A 268 -8.90 -8.18 5.67
N GLY A 269 -7.88 -7.54 6.36
CA GLY A 269 -6.87 -6.46 5.87
C GLY A 269 -5.88 -5.66 6.88
N CYS A 270 -5.20 -4.46 6.58
CA CYS A 270 -4.39 -3.51 7.51
C CYS A 270 -4.29 -1.90 7.25
N PHE A 271 -3.49 -1.05 8.03
CA PHE A 271 -2.72 0.32 7.84
C PHE A 271 -3.16 1.85 8.22
N ALA A 272 -2.32 2.97 8.06
CA ALA A 272 -2.52 4.43 8.53
C ALA A 272 -1.56 5.68 8.04
N ALA A 273 -1.47 6.91 8.68
CA ALA A 273 -0.97 8.35 8.31
C ALA A 273 0.55 8.84 7.90
N GLY A 274 0.75 10.04 7.23
CA GLY A 274 1.91 11.03 7.02
C GLY A 274 3.37 10.86 6.38
N THR A 275 3.85 11.74 5.43
CA THR A 275 5.28 12.05 4.90
C THR A 275 5.41 13.28 3.86
N PRO A 276 6.58 13.82 3.35
CA PRO A 276 6.63 14.78 2.18
C PRO A 276 7.48 14.39 0.91
N VAL A 277 6.98 14.68 -0.31
CA VAL A 277 7.50 14.19 -1.63
C VAL A 277 7.59 15.27 -2.72
N MET A 278 8.51 15.11 -3.70
CA MET A 278 8.72 16.04 -4.82
C MET A 278 7.87 15.69 -6.06
N MET A 279 7.13 16.68 -6.54
CA MET A 279 6.25 16.58 -7.71
C MET A 279 7.01 16.94 -9.00
N ALA A 280 6.58 16.41 -10.15
CA ALA A 280 7.22 16.63 -11.44
C ALA A 280 7.16 18.09 -11.93
N ASN A 281 6.26 18.91 -11.37
CA ASN A 281 6.17 20.36 -11.64
C ASN A 281 7.14 21.21 -10.77
N GLY A 282 8.06 20.58 -10.04
CA GLY A 282 9.01 21.25 -9.14
C GLY A 282 8.43 21.67 -7.79
N THR A 283 7.15 21.39 -7.50
CA THR A 283 6.57 21.62 -6.16
C THR A 283 6.86 20.45 -5.21
N THR A 284 6.69 20.67 -3.91
CA THR A 284 6.74 19.60 -2.89
C THR A 284 5.36 19.51 -2.26
N GLN A 285 4.80 18.30 -2.17
CA GLN A 285 3.53 18.03 -1.52
C GLN A 285 3.71 17.07 -0.34
N ALA A 286 2.79 17.12 0.61
CA ALA A 286 2.70 16.07 1.61
C ALA A 286 2.14 14.81 0.92
N ILE A 287 2.73 13.65 1.19
CA ILE A 287 2.35 12.36 0.59
C ILE A 287 0.90 11.99 0.91
N GLU A 288 0.34 12.55 1.99
CA GLU A 288 -1.06 12.44 2.33
C GLU A 288 -2.01 13.18 1.40
N THR A 289 -1.51 14.23 0.77
CA THR A 289 -2.22 15.03 -0.23
C THR A 289 -2.00 14.57 -1.66
N ILE A 290 -1.02 13.69 -1.92
CA ILE A 290 -0.76 13.12 -3.26
C ILE A 290 -1.87 12.11 -3.59
N ALA A 291 -2.38 12.20 -4.83
CA ALA A 291 -3.45 11.39 -5.39
C ALA A 291 -2.92 10.42 -6.47
N VAL A 292 -3.73 9.40 -6.81
CA VAL A 292 -3.45 8.52 -7.95
C VAL A 292 -3.67 9.31 -9.25
N GLY A 293 -2.71 9.25 -10.16
CA GLY A 293 -2.64 10.08 -11.36
C GLY A 293 -1.78 11.35 -11.22
N ASP A 294 -1.32 11.68 -10.01
CA ASP A 294 -0.29 12.72 -9.85
C ASP A 294 1.07 12.27 -10.40
N ARG A 295 1.91 13.25 -10.73
CA ARG A 295 3.27 13.02 -11.24
C ARG A 295 4.31 13.41 -10.21
N VAL A 296 5.12 12.45 -9.77
CA VAL A 296 6.31 12.70 -8.94
C VAL A 296 7.58 12.68 -9.76
N LEU A 297 8.67 13.23 -9.21
CA LEU A 297 9.91 13.40 -9.94
C LEU A 297 10.85 12.19 -9.81
N GLY A 298 11.21 11.57 -10.94
CA GLY A 298 12.21 10.52 -11.04
C GLY A 298 13.65 11.05 -10.97
N LYS A 299 14.63 10.15 -10.78
CA LYS A 299 16.05 10.51 -10.67
C LYS A 299 16.62 11.17 -11.94
N ASP A 300 16.13 10.74 -13.09
CA ASP A 300 16.47 11.18 -14.43
C ASP A 300 15.86 12.56 -14.78
N GLY A 301 15.07 13.16 -13.86
CA GLY A 301 14.29 14.36 -14.14
C GLY A 301 12.99 14.09 -14.88
N ALA A 302 12.68 12.83 -15.23
CA ALA A 302 11.44 12.47 -15.89
C ALA A 302 10.26 12.39 -14.89
N PRO A 303 9.03 12.73 -15.31
CA PRO A 303 7.85 12.48 -14.51
C PRO A 303 7.59 10.97 -14.35
N ARG A 304 7.16 10.57 -13.16
CA ARG A 304 6.70 9.22 -12.82
C ARG A 304 5.24 9.31 -12.38
N ASP A 305 4.34 8.60 -13.07
CA ASP A 305 2.92 8.57 -12.72
C ASP A 305 2.68 7.72 -11.45
N VAL A 306 1.97 8.29 -10.48
CA VAL A 306 1.56 7.61 -9.23
C VAL A 306 0.35 6.72 -9.51
N VAL A 307 0.52 5.41 -9.39
CA VAL A 307 -0.53 4.41 -9.62
C VAL A 307 -1.13 3.87 -8.32
N GLY A 308 -0.49 4.08 -7.17
CA GLY A 308 -0.99 3.64 -5.86
C GLY A 308 -0.36 4.41 -4.70
N LEU A 309 -1.02 4.39 -3.55
CA LEU A 309 -0.66 5.18 -2.35
C LEU A 309 -0.62 4.31 -1.09
N PRO A 310 0.41 3.46 -0.91
CA PRO A 310 0.52 2.57 0.24
C PRO A 310 0.86 3.31 1.55
N ARG A 311 -0.18 3.68 2.31
CA ARG A 311 -0.16 4.19 3.69
C ARG A 311 0.19 3.03 4.68
N GLY A 312 0.32 3.23 6.00
CA GLY A 312 1.02 2.28 6.88
C GLY A 312 1.14 2.62 8.37
N VAL A 313 1.39 1.62 9.24
CA VAL A 313 1.99 1.82 10.59
C VAL A 313 3.08 0.76 10.79
N GLU A 314 4.32 1.18 11.03
CA GLU A 314 5.46 0.26 11.22
C GLU A 314 6.54 0.92 12.10
N THR A 315 7.52 0.14 12.57
CA THR A 315 8.72 0.72 13.21
C THR A 315 9.38 1.72 12.27
N MET A 316 9.49 2.96 12.73
CA MET A 316 10.13 4.01 11.95
C MET A 316 11.64 3.99 12.14
N TYR A 317 12.35 4.37 11.09
CA TYR A 317 13.78 4.57 11.07
C TYR A 317 14.04 6.00 10.61
N SER A 318 14.74 6.76 11.44
CA SER A 318 15.29 8.06 11.05
C SER A 318 16.57 7.80 10.29
N VAL A 319 16.53 7.91 8.97
CA VAL A 319 17.76 7.96 8.16
C VAL A 319 18.30 9.37 8.29
N SER A 320 19.55 9.54 8.71
CA SER A 320 20.19 10.86 8.79
C SER A 320 21.58 10.88 8.14
N THR A 321 21.89 11.95 7.43
CA THR A 321 23.17 12.09 6.71
C THR A 321 24.29 12.56 7.63
N LYS A 322 25.45 11.92 7.54
CA LYS A 322 26.71 12.40 8.15
C LYS A 322 27.71 12.82 7.09
N THR A 323 28.16 14.06 7.18
CA THR A 323 29.37 14.53 6.48
C THR A 323 30.60 14.14 7.28
N LEU A 324 31.66 13.67 6.60
CA LEU A 324 32.77 12.92 7.21
C LEU A 324 33.69 13.72 8.17
N HIS A 325 33.38 14.98 8.49
CA HIS A 325 34.29 15.92 9.14
C HIS A 325 33.68 16.71 10.31
N GLN A 326 34.39 16.61 11.43
CA GLN A 326 34.33 17.43 12.67
C GLN A 326 33.12 17.23 13.61
N LYS A 327 33.34 17.64 14.87
CA LYS A 327 32.75 17.01 16.07
C LYS A 327 31.34 17.47 16.46
N GLU A 328 30.77 18.50 15.83
CA GLU A 328 29.38 18.94 16.04
C GLU A 328 28.73 19.31 14.71
N ILE A 329 27.92 18.39 14.17
CA ILE A 329 27.08 18.61 12.99
C ILE A 329 25.68 18.97 13.50
N VAL A 330 25.13 20.11 13.05
CA VAL A 330 23.89 20.68 13.62
C VAL A 330 22.68 20.52 12.69
N ARG A 331 22.89 20.15 11.42
CA ARG A 331 21.83 20.02 10.41
C ARG A 331 22.05 18.80 9.50
N GLU A 332 21.62 17.65 10.01
CA GLU A 332 21.54 16.42 9.23
C GLU A 332 20.32 16.49 8.29
N VAL A 333 20.48 16.13 7.02
CA VAL A 333 19.31 15.78 6.20
C VAL A 333 18.78 14.49 6.78
N SER A 334 17.51 14.49 7.15
CA SER A 334 16.85 13.27 7.56
C SER A 334 15.49 13.13 6.89
N PHE A 335 15.10 11.89 6.72
CA PHE A 335 13.71 11.50 6.49
C PHE A 335 13.40 10.34 7.43
N THR A 336 12.13 10.17 7.72
CA THR A 336 11.66 9.06 8.56
C THR A 336 10.94 8.10 7.63
N CYS A 337 11.42 6.85 7.55
CA CYS A 337 10.85 5.80 6.72
C CYS A 337 10.51 4.59 7.58
N ASN A 338 9.62 3.73 7.12
CA ASN A 338 9.26 2.50 7.81
C ASN A 338 10.32 1.39 7.66
N ALA A 339 10.29 0.40 8.54
CA ALA A 339 11.30 -0.67 8.62
C ALA A 339 11.46 -1.48 7.33
N SER A 340 10.38 -1.66 6.57
CA SER A 340 10.38 -2.37 5.29
C SER A 340 10.69 -1.49 4.07
N HIS A 341 10.85 -0.17 4.24
CA HIS A 341 11.20 0.76 3.17
C HIS A 341 12.56 0.42 2.54
N LEU A 342 12.62 0.42 1.21
CA LEU A 342 13.83 0.13 0.45
C LEU A 342 14.67 1.39 0.26
N LEU A 343 15.80 1.46 0.97
CA LEU A 343 16.82 2.48 0.79
C LEU A 343 17.64 2.17 -0.47
N VAL A 344 17.81 3.16 -1.35
CA VAL A 344 18.72 3.08 -2.50
C VAL A 344 20.11 3.46 -2.03
N VAL A 345 21.06 2.52 -2.11
CA VAL A 345 22.42 2.66 -1.59
C VAL A 345 23.45 2.27 -2.64
N ALA A 346 24.67 2.77 -2.51
CA ALA A 346 25.82 2.22 -3.21
C ALA A 346 26.97 1.88 -2.26
N THR A 347 27.75 0.86 -2.64
CA THR A 347 28.99 0.48 -1.97
C THR A 347 30.12 0.59 -2.98
N PRO A 348 31.03 1.58 -2.86
CA PRO A 348 32.08 1.79 -3.84
C PRO A 348 33.12 0.67 -3.81
N GLN A 349 33.61 0.30 -4.99
CA GLN A 349 34.45 -0.89 -5.15
C GLN A 349 35.92 -0.57 -4.84
N HIS A 350 36.38 -1.01 -3.66
CA HIS A 350 37.72 -0.72 -3.16
C HIS A 350 38.60 -1.97 -3.16
N ILE A 351 39.13 -2.32 -4.33
CA ILE A 351 40.09 -3.42 -4.47
C ILE A 351 41.45 -2.98 -3.91
N ARG A 352 41.93 -3.66 -2.86
CA ARG A 352 43.22 -3.34 -2.21
C ARG A 352 44.09 -4.58 -2.03
N THR A 353 45.24 -4.57 -2.69
CA THR A 353 46.31 -5.57 -2.52
C THR A 353 47.25 -5.17 -1.38
N THR A 354 47.50 -6.08 -0.45
CA THR A 354 48.40 -5.87 0.71
C THR A 354 49.26 -7.09 0.96
N THR A 355 50.55 -6.90 1.23
CA THR A 355 51.46 -7.97 1.67
C THR A 355 51.66 -7.86 3.18
N HIS A 356 51.42 -8.93 3.92
CA HIS A 356 51.53 -8.96 5.38
C HIS A 356 52.01 -10.33 5.89
N THR A 357 52.48 -10.38 7.14
CA THR A 357 52.98 -11.62 7.76
C THR A 357 52.00 -12.10 8.83
N LEU A 358 51.44 -13.30 8.66
CA LEU A 358 50.51 -13.90 9.62
C LEU A 358 51.06 -15.24 10.11
N ARG A 359 51.18 -15.43 11.43
CA ARG A 359 51.70 -16.66 12.06
C ARG A 359 53.02 -17.17 11.44
N GLY A 360 53.95 -16.27 11.13
CA GLY A 360 55.27 -16.57 10.56
C GLY A 360 55.30 -16.79 9.04
N LYS A 361 54.15 -16.76 8.34
CA LYS A 361 54.07 -16.88 6.88
C LYS A 361 53.88 -15.51 6.22
N LYS A 362 54.60 -15.23 5.13
CA LYS A 362 54.35 -14.07 4.27
C LYS A 362 53.20 -14.36 3.30
N LEU A 363 52.21 -13.48 3.27
CA LEU A 363 51.00 -13.59 2.46
C LEU A 363 50.82 -12.29 1.65
N THR A 364 50.57 -12.41 0.35
CA THR A 364 49.96 -11.31 -0.43
C THR A 364 48.46 -11.54 -0.46
N SER A 365 47.67 -10.52 -0.16
CA SER A 365 46.21 -10.62 -0.05
C SER A 365 45.49 -9.50 -0.78
N VAL A 366 44.50 -9.85 -1.59
CA VAL A 366 43.59 -8.92 -2.26
C VAL A 366 42.30 -8.86 -1.48
N THR A 367 41.89 -7.66 -1.10
CA THR A 367 40.60 -7.40 -0.45
C THR A 367 39.68 -6.68 -1.42
N TYR A 368 38.43 -7.11 -1.54
CA TYR A 368 37.44 -6.61 -2.48
C TYR A 368 36.03 -6.73 -1.88
N PHE A 369 35.04 -6.03 -2.44
CA PHE A 369 33.63 -6.26 -2.12
C PHE A 369 33.00 -7.18 -3.16
N ASP A 370 32.12 -8.06 -2.71
CA ASP A 370 31.29 -8.92 -3.57
C ASP A 370 29.98 -9.28 -2.85
N TRP A 371 29.03 -9.85 -3.58
CA TRP A 371 27.75 -10.29 -3.09
C TRP A 371 27.88 -11.49 -2.14
N HIS A 372 27.23 -11.37 -0.98
CA HIS A 372 27.09 -12.45 -0.03
C HIS A 372 25.65 -12.53 0.46
N THR A 373 25.00 -13.64 0.13
CA THR A 373 23.71 -13.99 0.74
C THR A 373 23.95 -14.43 2.17
N ILE A 374 23.55 -13.62 3.14
CA ILE A 374 23.41 -14.07 4.52
C ILE A 374 22.01 -14.65 4.73
N GLN A 375 21.91 -15.65 5.59
CA GLN A 375 20.65 -15.96 6.25
C GLN A 375 20.63 -15.14 7.54
N ASP A 376 19.88 -14.04 7.52
CA ASP A 376 19.66 -13.26 8.73
C ASP A 376 18.71 -14.03 9.65
N MET A 377 19.23 -14.39 10.82
CA MET A 377 18.56 -15.13 11.89
C MET A 377 18.08 -14.20 13.01
N SER A 378 18.29 -12.87 12.89
CA SER A 378 17.85 -11.89 13.90
C SER A 378 16.35 -11.56 13.82
N GLY A 379 15.71 -11.82 12.66
CA GLY A 379 14.26 -11.84 12.52
C GLY A 379 13.65 -13.24 12.75
N PRO A 380 12.34 -13.35 13.09
CA PRO A 380 11.72 -14.63 13.48
C PRO A 380 11.69 -15.72 12.39
N ARG A 381 12.01 -15.38 11.14
CA ARG A 381 12.19 -16.30 10.01
C ARG A 381 13.53 -15.99 9.36
N GLY A 382 14.39 -17.02 9.26
CA GLY A 382 15.69 -16.91 8.60
C GLY A 382 15.53 -16.34 7.20
N ARG A 383 15.91 -15.07 7.00
CA ARG A 383 15.68 -14.36 5.74
C ARG A 383 16.95 -14.40 4.92
N SER A 384 16.86 -14.91 3.70
CA SER A 384 17.93 -14.78 2.70
C SER A 384 18.05 -13.31 2.29
N ILE A 385 19.02 -12.60 2.85
CA ILE A 385 19.32 -11.21 2.52
C ILE A 385 20.63 -11.18 1.75
N ARG A 386 20.54 -10.73 0.49
CA ARG A 386 21.71 -10.49 -0.35
C ARG A 386 22.34 -9.16 0.06
N LEU A 387 23.48 -9.21 0.73
CA LEU A 387 24.24 -8.04 1.16
C LEU A 387 25.58 -7.98 0.42
N VAL A 388 26.18 -6.80 0.34
CA VAL A 388 27.60 -6.68 -0.02
C VAL A 388 28.46 -7.10 1.19
N LYS A 389 29.54 -7.85 0.96
CA LYS A 389 30.50 -8.26 2.00
C LYS A 389 31.94 -8.04 1.54
N LEU A 390 32.80 -7.72 2.51
CA LEU A 390 34.24 -7.65 2.31
C LEU A 390 34.82 -9.07 2.24
N PHE A 391 35.41 -9.43 1.11
CA PHE A 391 36.15 -10.67 0.92
C PHE A 391 37.65 -10.39 0.86
N THR A 392 38.45 -11.31 1.42
CA THR A 392 39.91 -11.28 1.32
C THR A 392 40.39 -12.62 0.78
N ARG A 393 41.13 -12.60 -0.32
CA ARG A 393 41.82 -13.77 -0.89
C ARG A 393 43.32 -13.62 -0.68
N SER A 394 43.98 -14.67 -0.21
CA SER A 394 45.39 -14.63 0.21
C SER A 394 46.21 -15.74 -0.45
N TRP A 395 47.44 -15.42 -0.86
CA TRP A 395 48.41 -16.34 -1.46
C TRP A 395 49.68 -16.36 -0.60
N ASP A 396 50.06 -17.56 -0.13
CA ASP A 396 51.23 -17.81 0.71
C ASP A 396 52.49 -17.96 -0.16
N HIS A 397 53.49 -17.11 0.11
CA HIS A 397 54.73 -17.02 -0.66
C HIS A 397 55.51 -18.33 -0.69
N LEU A 398 55.41 -19.16 0.36
CA LEU A 398 56.15 -20.43 0.44
C LEU A 398 55.53 -21.53 -0.43
N THR A 399 54.21 -21.54 -0.58
CA THR A 399 53.47 -22.57 -1.32
C THR A 399 53.22 -22.20 -2.78
N HIS A 400 53.26 -20.91 -3.12
CA HIS A 400 52.94 -20.41 -4.47
C HIS A 400 54.18 -19.97 -5.27
N GLY A 401 55.38 -20.49 -4.96
CA GLY A 401 56.58 -20.28 -5.77
C GLY A 401 57.32 -18.96 -5.52
N GLY A 402 57.26 -18.42 -4.31
CA GLY A 402 57.96 -17.21 -3.89
C GLY A 402 57.14 -15.92 -3.99
N GLU A 403 57.72 -14.83 -3.50
CA GLU A 403 57.07 -13.52 -3.36
C GLU A 403 56.59 -12.93 -4.72
N ALA A 404 57.41 -13.02 -5.77
CA ALA A 404 57.06 -12.52 -7.10
C ALA A 404 55.88 -13.28 -7.75
N SER A 405 55.84 -14.61 -7.60
CA SER A 405 54.76 -15.46 -8.14
C SER A 405 53.44 -15.22 -7.39
N ALA A 406 53.48 -15.15 -6.06
CA ALA A 406 52.30 -14.83 -5.25
C ALA A 406 51.75 -13.42 -5.55
N GLN A 407 52.62 -12.43 -5.80
CA GLN A 407 52.20 -11.08 -6.21
C GLN A 407 51.61 -11.06 -7.63
N ALA A 408 52.16 -11.83 -8.59
CA ALA A 408 51.62 -11.93 -9.93
C ALA A 408 50.22 -12.59 -9.95
N LEU A 409 50.01 -13.67 -9.17
CA LEU A 409 48.70 -14.30 -9.01
C LEU A 409 47.69 -13.39 -8.32
N ALA A 410 48.11 -12.64 -7.29
CA ALA A 410 47.27 -11.64 -6.64
C ALA A 410 46.86 -10.52 -7.62
N LYS A 411 47.78 -10.04 -8.47
CA LYS A 411 47.48 -9.04 -9.48
C LYS A 411 46.52 -9.58 -10.56
N ALA A 412 46.79 -10.76 -11.12
CA ALA A 412 45.90 -11.39 -12.10
C ALA A 412 44.48 -11.64 -11.55
N PHE A 413 44.34 -11.93 -10.25
CA PHE A 413 43.03 -12.01 -9.61
C PHE A 413 42.39 -10.62 -9.43
N SER A 414 43.14 -9.61 -9.00
CA SER A 414 42.69 -8.21 -8.90
C SER A 414 42.14 -7.68 -10.23
N ASP A 415 42.81 -8.00 -11.34
CA ASP A 415 42.42 -7.59 -12.69
C ASP A 415 41.18 -8.36 -13.21
N SER A 416 40.75 -9.43 -12.52
CA SER A 416 39.56 -10.24 -12.87
C SER A 416 38.33 -9.97 -12.00
N VAL A 417 38.42 -9.06 -11.03
CA VAL A 417 37.28 -8.63 -10.19
C VAL A 417 36.65 -7.38 -10.81
N GLN A 418 35.32 -7.34 -10.89
CA GLN A 418 34.56 -6.20 -11.41
C GLN A 418 34.90 -4.92 -10.63
N THR A 419 35.22 -3.85 -11.34
CA THR A 419 35.66 -2.54 -10.80
C THR A 419 34.55 -1.52 -10.60
N GLU A 420 33.32 -1.85 -11.01
CA GLU A 420 32.15 -0.97 -10.91
C GLU A 420 31.60 -0.93 -9.47
N ASP A 421 31.08 0.24 -9.08
CA ASP A 421 30.44 0.43 -7.78
C ASP A 421 29.09 -0.32 -7.71
N PHE A 422 28.87 -1.04 -6.61
CA PHE A 422 27.61 -1.76 -6.40
C PHE A 422 26.50 -0.76 -6.08
N THR A 423 25.57 -0.52 -7.01
CA THR A 423 24.31 0.21 -6.73
C THR A 423 23.19 -0.78 -6.45
N TRP A 424 22.50 -0.65 -5.32
CA TRP A 424 21.57 -1.67 -4.82
C TRP A 424 20.52 -1.13 -3.84
N THR A 425 19.59 -1.99 -3.42
CA THR A 425 18.55 -1.66 -2.44
C THR A 425 18.64 -2.53 -1.20
N ILE A 426 18.41 -1.91 -0.04
CA ILE A 426 18.42 -2.57 1.28
C ILE A 426 17.23 -2.05 2.11
N GLN A 427 16.54 -2.91 2.86
CA GLN A 427 15.47 -2.41 3.74
C GLN A 427 16.07 -1.66 4.92
N ALA A 428 15.40 -0.60 5.39
CA ALA A 428 15.86 0.22 6.52
C ALA A 428 16.32 -0.62 7.73
N ARG A 429 15.56 -1.66 8.10
CA ARG A 429 15.93 -2.58 9.20
C ARG A 429 17.18 -3.45 8.95
N ASP A 430 17.48 -3.77 7.70
CA ASP A 430 18.56 -4.70 7.32
C ASP A 430 19.95 -4.03 7.37
N VAL A 431 20.01 -2.69 7.41
CA VAL A 431 21.27 -1.91 7.47
C VAL A 431 22.15 -2.29 8.67
N ALA A 432 21.54 -2.75 9.77
CA ALA A 432 22.26 -3.22 10.96
C ALA A 432 23.12 -4.48 10.70
N LEU A 433 22.80 -5.26 9.66
CA LEU A 433 23.44 -6.53 9.32
C LEU A 433 24.71 -6.36 8.45
N LEU A 434 24.94 -5.15 7.92
CA LEU A 434 26.13 -4.82 7.16
C LEU A 434 27.39 -4.92 8.04
N GLY A 435 28.37 -5.69 7.58
CA GLY A 435 29.66 -5.80 8.26
C GLY A 435 30.32 -4.43 8.45
N PRO A 436 31.06 -4.16 9.54
CA PRO A 436 31.49 -2.80 9.91
C PRO A 436 32.27 -2.04 8.83
N HIS A 437 33.02 -2.75 7.98
CA HIS A 437 33.74 -2.17 6.84
C HIS A 437 32.80 -1.82 5.69
N VAL A 438 31.80 -2.66 5.39
CA VAL A 438 30.80 -2.42 4.34
C VAL A 438 29.88 -1.29 4.75
N ARG A 439 29.38 -1.28 6.00
CA ARG A 439 28.53 -0.21 6.53
C ARG A 439 29.23 1.15 6.50
N LYS A 440 30.55 1.19 6.75
CA LYS A 440 31.36 2.41 6.64
C LYS A 440 31.65 2.84 5.20
N ALA A 441 31.61 1.93 4.23
CA ALA A 441 31.81 2.25 2.82
C ALA A 441 30.49 2.62 2.11
N THR A 442 29.37 2.07 2.57
CA THR A 442 28.06 2.21 1.92
C THR A 442 27.49 3.62 2.11
N GLN A 443 26.98 4.20 1.04
CA GLN A 443 26.52 5.58 0.93
C GLN A 443 25.10 5.60 0.34
N GLN A 444 24.34 6.66 0.62
CA GLN A 444 23.13 7.02 -0.13
C GLN A 444 23.47 8.16 -1.11
N PHE A 445 22.58 8.40 -2.07
CA PHE A 445 22.75 9.49 -3.03
C PHE A 445 21.80 10.66 -2.76
N LEU A 446 22.35 11.87 -2.77
CA LEU A 446 21.59 13.09 -3.05
C LEU A 446 21.63 13.33 -4.56
N HIS A 447 20.47 13.38 -5.20
CA HIS A 447 20.39 13.60 -6.64
C HIS A 447 20.28 15.09 -6.96
N PRO A 448 21.00 15.62 -7.97
CA PRO A 448 20.70 16.94 -8.50
C PRO A 448 19.28 17.01 -9.09
N VAL A 449 18.70 18.21 -9.08
CA VAL A 449 17.36 18.49 -9.60
C VAL A 449 17.50 18.93 -11.05
N HIS A 450 17.20 18.02 -11.97
CA HIS A 450 17.30 18.21 -13.43
C HIS A 450 16.11 18.95 -14.05
N VAL A 451 15.03 19.18 -13.30
CA VAL A 451 13.89 20.01 -13.74
C VAL A 451 14.27 21.48 -13.58
N GLU A 452 13.95 22.27 -14.60
CA GLU A 452 14.17 23.72 -14.65
C GLU A 452 12.81 24.44 -14.83
N VAL A 453 12.49 25.34 -13.89
CA VAL A 453 11.24 26.13 -13.87
C VAL A 453 11.60 27.60 -13.91
N GLU A 454 11.40 28.26 -15.05
CA GLU A 454 11.87 29.63 -15.33
C GLU A 454 11.00 30.73 -14.67
N ARG A 455 10.74 30.62 -13.36
CA ARG A 455 9.83 31.54 -12.65
C ARG A 455 10.42 32.95 -12.55
N LEU A 456 11.73 33.10 -12.37
CA LEU A 456 12.40 34.40 -12.36
C LEU A 456 12.39 35.07 -13.73
N SER A 457 12.53 34.28 -14.81
CA SER A 457 12.36 34.75 -16.19
C SER A 457 10.95 35.34 -16.39
N ALA A 458 9.91 34.58 -16.06
CA ALA A 458 8.52 35.03 -16.14
C ALA A 458 8.21 36.26 -15.24
N MET A 459 8.86 36.38 -14.08
CA MET A 459 8.73 37.58 -13.22
C MET A 459 9.40 38.82 -13.84
N LEU A 460 10.50 38.67 -14.58
CA LEU A 460 11.12 39.77 -15.33
C LEU A 460 10.25 40.19 -16.52
N GLU A 461 9.73 39.24 -17.30
CA GLU A 461 8.84 39.52 -18.43
C GLU A 461 7.55 40.22 -18.00
N LYS A 462 6.92 39.76 -16.90
CA LYS A 462 5.78 40.42 -16.26
C LYS A 462 6.09 41.88 -15.84
N ASN A 463 7.33 42.17 -15.46
CA ASN A 463 7.79 43.52 -15.12
C ASN A 463 8.34 44.30 -16.33
N GLY A 464 8.30 43.76 -17.55
CA GLY A 464 8.67 44.44 -18.80
C GLY A 464 10.12 44.26 -19.26
N HIS A 465 10.88 43.33 -18.67
CA HIS A 465 12.28 43.09 -19.02
C HIS A 465 12.49 41.71 -19.68
N ASN A 466 13.61 41.54 -20.39
CA ASN A 466 13.93 40.29 -21.07
C ASN A 466 14.21 39.15 -20.07
N GLY A 467 13.47 38.06 -20.16
CA GLY A 467 13.62 36.86 -19.33
C GLY A 467 15.00 36.23 -19.37
N SER A 468 15.73 36.32 -20.49
CA SER A 468 17.10 35.80 -20.63
C SER A 468 18.12 36.47 -19.71
N LEU A 469 17.77 37.59 -19.07
CA LEU A 469 18.61 38.28 -18.08
C LEU A 469 18.42 37.73 -16.65
N ALA A 470 17.60 36.68 -16.46
CA ALA A 470 17.32 36.10 -15.15
C ALA A 470 18.58 35.74 -14.34
N GLY A 471 19.65 35.25 -14.98
CA GLY A 471 20.94 35.01 -14.31
C GLY A 471 21.56 36.28 -13.71
N GLN A 472 21.51 37.42 -14.39
CA GLN A 472 22.02 38.70 -13.89
C GLN A 472 21.20 39.20 -12.69
N MET A 473 19.87 39.09 -12.77
CA MET A 473 18.96 39.39 -11.66
C MET A 473 19.22 38.46 -10.46
N ALA A 474 19.45 37.17 -10.70
CA ALA A 474 19.76 36.19 -9.68
C ALA A 474 21.06 36.51 -8.92
N TYR A 475 22.12 36.95 -9.62
CA TYR A 475 23.34 37.44 -8.99
C TYR A 475 23.08 38.62 -8.05
N LEU A 476 22.32 39.63 -8.51
CA LEU A 476 21.96 40.80 -7.68
C LEU A 476 21.14 40.39 -6.45
N LEU A 477 20.23 39.44 -6.59
CA LEU A 477 19.44 38.90 -5.47
C LEU A 477 20.33 38.12 -4.48
N GLY A 478 21.23 37.28 -4.96
CA GLY A 478 22.19 36.54 -4.11
C GLY A 478 23.09 37.48 -3.32
N PHE A 479 23.64 38.50 -3.98
CA PHE A 479 24.44 39.54 -3.34
C PHE A 479 23.64 40.34 -2.29
N TRP A 480 22.38 40.69 -2.59
CA TRP A 480 21.50 41.36 -1.62
C TRP A 480 21.12 40.45 -0.46
N VAL A 481 21.01 39.12 -0.64
CA VAL A 481 20.75 38.19 0.46
C VAL A 481 21.90 38.17 1.49
N GLY A 482 23.15 38.29 1.05
CA GLY A 482 24.30 38.57 1.92
C GLY A 482 24.25 40.00 2.51
N ASP A 483 24.79 40.97 1.77
CA ASP A 483 25.10 42.33 2.26
C ASP A 483 23.99 43.38 2.07
N GLY A 484 22.80 42.99 1.61
CA GLY A 484 21.66 43.89 1.39
C GLY A 484 20.99 44.45 2.64
N TYR A 485 20.41 45.64 2.54
CA TYR A 485 19.65 46.30 3.63
C TYR A 485 18.13 46.03 3.52
N TYR A 486 17.48 45.64 4.62
CA TYR A 486 16.03 45.31 4.67
C TYR A 486 15.04 46.38 4.17
N GLY A 487 15.45 47.64 4.11
CA GLY A 487 14.59 48.81 3.85
C GLY A 487 14.60 49.33 2.41
N GLY A 488 15.40 48.73 1.51
CA GLY A 488 15.50 49.17 0.12
C GLY A 488 16.58 48.43 -0.68
N THR A 489 16.78 48.87 -1.92
CA THR A 489 17.73 48.33 -2.92
C THR A 489 19.20 48.73 -2.66
N LYS A 490 19.64 48.58 -1.41
CA LYS A 490 21.01 48.94 -0.99
C LYS A 490 21.77 47.72 -0.52
N PHE A 491 23.09 47.76 -0.66
CA PHE A 491 24.03 46.76 -0.14
C PHE A 491 25.36 47.42 0.27
N SER A 492 26.09 46.76 1.18
CA SER A 492 27.46 47.15 1.58
C SER A 492 28.47 46.56 0.60
N ILE A 493 29.53 47.29 0.26
CA ILE A 493 30.68 46.78 -0.51
C ILE A 493 31.97 47.35 0.10
N ASP A 494 33.03 46.55 0.19
CA ASP A 494 34.38 47.06 0.51
C ASP A 494 34.86 47.99 -0.62
N PRO A 495 35.29 49.24 -0.34
CA PRO A 495 35.76 50.17 -1.37
C PRO A 495 36.91 49.64 -2.25
N ARG A 496 37.62 48.60 -1.81
CA ARG A 496 38.73 47.97 -2.54
C ARG A 496 38.27 46.96 -3.60
N ASP A 497 37.00 46.54 -3.56
CA ASP A 497 36.44 45.50 -4.42
C ASP A 497 35.74 46.10 -5.66
N THR A 498 36.50 46.84 -6.47
CA THR A 498 35.97 47.57 -7.64
C THR A 498 35.25 46.67 -8.63
N ALA A 499 35.74 45.44 -8.85
CA ALA A 499 35.11 44.49 -9.76
C ALA A 499 33.66 44.12 -9.38
N ILE A 500 33.30 44.13 -8.08
CA ILE A 500 31.90 43.92 -7.66
C ILE A 500 31.05 45.13 -8.05
N LYS A 501 31.57 46.36 -7.86
CA LYS A 501 30.89 47.58 -8.29
C LYS A 501 30.64 47.57 -9.80
N ASP A 502 31.66 47.27 -10.59
CA ASP A 502 31.60 47.24 -12.05
C ASP A 502 30.58 46.18 -12.55
N GLN A 503 30.56 45.00 -11.92
CA GLN A 503 29.58 43.93 -12.23
C GLN A 503 28.14 44.36 -11.89
N ILE A 504 27.94 45.02 -10.75
CA ILE A 504 26.62 45.51 -10.31
C ILE A 504 26.14 46.68 -11.17
N GLU A 505 27.05 47.52 -11.66
CA GLU A 505 26.74 48.60 -12.61
C GLU A 505 26.35 48.04 -13.98
N LEU A 506 27.07 47.04 -14.47
CA LEU A 506 26.75 46.31 -15.70
C LEU A 506 25.38 45.61 -15.62
N TYR A 507 25.12 44.86 -14.54
CA TYR A 507 23.84 44.16 -14.37
C TYR A 507 22.69 45.12 -14.03
N GLY A 508 22.94 46.21 -13.30
CA GLY A 508 21.95 47.24 -13.02
C GLY A 508 21.48 47.97 -14.28
N ALA A 509 22.42 48.34 -15.15
CA ALA A 509 22.13 48.97 -16.44
C ALA A 509 21.21 48.12 -17.33
N SER A 510 21.34 46.79 -17.28
CA SER A 510 20.45 45.84 -18.00
C SER A 510 18.98 45.87 -17.56
N PHE A 511 18.66 46.52 -16.43
CA PHE A 511 17.30 46.65 -15.87
C PHE A 511 16.85 48.11 -15.65
N ASP A 512 17.45 49.06 -16.38
CA ASP A 512 17.20 50.50 -16.23
C ASP A 512 17.46 51.03 -14.80
N LEU A 513 18.53 50.53 -14.15
CA LEU A 513 18.93 50.94 -12.81
C LEU A 513 20.29 51.67 -12.80
N GLU A 514 20.30 52.88 -12.26
CA GLU A 514 21.50 53.67 -11.95
C GLU A 514 22.10 53.30 -10.57
N VAL A 515 23.43 53.36 -10.46
CA VAL A 515 24.19 53.05 -9.24
C VAL A 515 24.58 54.31 -8.47
N ASP A 516 23.88 54.61 -7.38
CA ASP A 516 24.27 55.68 -6.44
C ASP A 516 25.18 55.14 -5.34
N HIS A 517 26.41 55.66 -5.26
CA HIS A 517 27.40 55.27 -4.26
C HIS A 517 27.62 56.39 -3.23
N ARG A 518 27.72 56.01 -1.95
CA ARG A 518 27.99 56.95 -0.86
C ARG A 518 29.13 56.44 0.02
N GLU A 519 30.27 57.10 -0.08
CA GLU A 519 31.44 56.86 0.76
C GLU A 519 31.30 57.51 2.15
N TYR A 520 31.93 56.90 3.16
CA TYR A 520 32.05 57.50 4.48
C TYR A 520 33.21 58.51 4.52
N LYS A 521 32.95 59.70 5.08
CA LYS A 521 33.83 60.89 5.04
C LYS A 521 35.28 60.71 5.54
N ASN A 522 35.63 59.59 6.17
CA ASN A 522 36.94 59.33 6.74
C ASN A 522 37.68 58.13 6.11
N GLY A 523 37.17 57.53 5.03
CA GLY A 523 37.83 56.41 4.32
C GLY A 523 37.93 55.08 5.09
N ILE A 524 37.44 55.01 6.32
CA ILE A 524 37.42 53.82 7.17
C ILE A 524 35.95 53.40 7.36
N GLY A 525 35.49 52.50 6.49
CA GLY A 525 34.14 51.92 6.51
C GLY A 525 33.61 51.59 5.11
N ASP A 526 32.69 50.63 5.05
CA ASP A 526 32.13 50.10 3.80
C ASP A 526 31.43 51.19 2.96
N MET A 527 31.55 51.07 1.63
CA MET A 527 30.79 51.88 0.69
C MET A 527 29.34 51.39 0.64
N THR A 528 28.38 52.28 0.84
CA THR A 528 26.96 51.94 0.61
C THR A 528 26.61 52.21 -0.85
N VAL A 529 26.22 51.15 -1.56
CA VAL A 529 25.74 51.23 -2.95
C VAL A 529 24.22 51.08 -2.97
N SER A 530 23.53 51.84 -3.82
CA SER A 530 22.07 51.87 -3.94
C SER A 530 21.64 51.85 -5.41
N LEU A 531 20.84 50.87 -5.83
CA LEU A 531 20.24 50.83 -7.16
C LEU A 531 18.97 51.69 -7.22
N ARG A 532 18.85 52.57 -8.22
CA ARG A 532 17.70 53.47 -8.44
C ARG A 532 17.17 53.33 -9.87
N PRO A 533 15.86 53.47 -10.13
CA PRO A 533 15.35 53.56 -11.49
C PRO A 533 15.84 54.84 -12.18
N THR A 534 16.25 54.73 -13.45
CA THR A 534 16.67 55.86 -14.30
C THR A 534 15.54 56.89 -14.50
N THR A 535 14.28 56.45 -14.47
CA THR A 535 13.10 57.32 -14.56
C THR A 535 12.75 57.96 -13.21
N THR A 536 13.06 59.24 -13.06
CA THR A 536 12.73 60.01 -11.83
C THR A 536 11.31 60.59 -11.88
N PHE A 537 10.43 60.08 -11.02
CA PHE A 537 9.08 60.65 -10.81
C PHE A 537 9.16 62.07 -10.22
N VAL A 538 8.70 63.06 -11.00
CA VAL A 538 8.64 64.48 -10.61
C VAL A 538 7.92 64.64 -9.25
N GLY A 539 8.58 65.32 -8.30
CA GLY A 539 8.03 65.60 -6.97
C GLY A 539 8.33 64.58 -5.87
N THR A 540 8.97 63.43 -6.18
CA THR A 540 9.30 62.43 -5.15
C THR A 540 10.64 62.74 -4.46
N PRO A 541 10.72 62.87 -3.13
CA PRO A 541 12.00 63.13 -2.45
C PRO A 541 12.97 61.95 -2.63
N LYS A 542 14.27 62.23 -2.87
CA LYS A 542 15.33 61.25 -3.21
C LYS A 542 15.38 59.97 -2.35
N ARG A 543 14.88 60.02 -1.11
CA ARG A 543 14.84 58.88 -0.16
C ARG A 543 13.64 57.94 -0.37
N LYS A 544 12.54 58.40 -0.99
CA LYS A 544 11.36 57.59 -1.36
C LYS A 544 11.50 56.91 -2.74
N ALA A 545 12.30 57.48 -3.64
CA ALA A 545 12.53 56.97 -5.00
C ALA A 545 13.31 55.64 -5.08
N LEU A 546 13.83 55.11 -3.97
CA LEU A 546 14.53 53.81 -3.95
C LEU A 546 13.58 52.62 -4.12
N ASN A 547 12.35 52.74 -3.62
CA ASN A 547 11.39 51.64 -3.53
C ASN A 547 10.17 51.85 -4.46
N VAL A 548 9.98 53.08 -4.97
CA VAL A 548 8.87 53.43 -5.87
C VAL A 548 9.35 53.38 -7.31
N GLY A 549 8.73 52.54 -8.13
CA GLY A 549 9.09 52.36 -9.54
C GLY A 549 10.37 51.53 -9.80
N ASN A 550 11.00 51.00 -8.74
CA ASN A 550 12.21 50.21 -8.85
C ASN A 550 11.89 48.72 -9.09
N VAL A 551 12.30 48.17 -10.22
CA VAL A 551 12.03 46.77 -10.59
C VAL A 551 12.79 45.79 -9.69
N PHE A 552 14.05 46.06 -9.34
CA PHE A 552 14.79 45.23 -8.39
C PHE A 552 14.11 45.20 -7.00
N TRP A 553 13.51 46.31 -6.56
CA TRP A 553 12.72 46.33 -5.33
C TRP A 553 11.46 45.47 -5.43
N ARG A 554 10.72 45.54 -6.55
CA ARG A 554 9.56 44.66 -6.78
C ARG A 554 9.97 43.19 -6.78
N ILE A 555 11.04 42.83 -7.49
CA ILE A 555 11.53 41.45 -7.53
C ILE A 555 11.94 40.97 -6.12
N ILE A 556 12.60 41.79 -5.29
CA ILE A 556 12.87 41.46 -3.87
C ILE A 556 11.56 41.17 -3.08
N GLN A 557 10.47 41.87 -3.38
CA GLN A 557 9.16 41.63 -2.76
C GLN A 557 8.45 40.39 -3.32
N GLU A 558 8.42 40.20 -4.64
CA GLU A 558 7.74 39.10 -5.33
C GLU A 558 8.45 37.75 -5.17
N THR A 559 9.78 37.74 -5.07
CA THR A 559 10.59 36.52 -4.85
C THR A 559 10.51 36.01 -3.41
N GLY A 560 10.18 36.85 -2.42
CA GLY A 560 10.09 36.45 -1.02
C GLY A 560 11.43 36.29 -0.29
N VAL A 561 12.57 36.72 -0.89
CA VAL A 561 13.89 36.73 -0.23
C VAL A 561 13.95 37.58 1.06
N ARG A 562 12.94 38.44 1.25
CA ARG A 562 12.77 39.32 2.40
C ARG A 562 12.01 38.68 3.59
N GLY A 563 11.50 37.46 3.42
CA GLY A 563 10.65 36.78 4.41
C GLY A 563 9.18 37.28 4.43
N PRO A 564 8.26 36.55 5.08
CA PRO A 564 6.87 36.96 5.20
C PRO A 564 6.71 38.25 6.04
N ASP A 565 5.75 39.10 5.64
CA ASP A 565 5.60 40.47 6.15
C ASP A 565 5.44 40.53 7.68
N GLY A 566 6.50 40.98 8.37
CA GLY A 566 6.48 41.26 9.81
C GLY A 566 7.80 41.04 10.54
N GLN A 567 8.74 40.25 10.00
CA GLN A 567 10.02 39.97 10.64
C GLN A 567 11.21 40.47 9.82
N HIS A 568 12.22 41.05 10.49
CA HIS A 568 13.50 41.40 9.88
C HIS A 568 14.38 40.14 9.68
N ALA A 569 13.95 39.24 8.80
CA ALA A 569 14.63 37.97 8.53
C ALA A 569 14.68 37.68 7.02
N LYS A 570 15.86 37.83 6.40
CA LYS A 570 16.12 37.36 5.04
C LYS A 570 16.04 35.84 4.98
N ALA A 571 15.54 35.34 3.86
CA ALA A 571 15.47 33.91 3.57
C ALA A 571 15.87 33.66 2.12
N ILE A 572 16.20 32.42 1.79
CA ILE A 572 16.35 31.95 0.42
C ILE A 572 15.11 31.10 0.11
N PRO A 573 14.24 31.53 -0.81
CA PRO A 573 13.01 30.81 -1.17
C PRO A 573 13.28 29.40 -1.69
N ASP A 574 12.46 28.44 -1.27
CA ASP A 574 12.57 27.04 -1.68
C ASP A 574 12.53 26.85 -3.20
N TYR A 575 11.76 27.67 -3.93
CA TYR A 575 11.59 27.51 -5.38
C TYR A 575 12.89 27.77 -6.17
N LEU A 576 13.86 28.51 -5.61
CA LEU A 576 15.15 28.75 -6.26
C LEU A 576 15.97 27.47 -6.46
N ALA A 577 15.69 26.39 -5.72
CA ALA A 577 16.32 25.08 -5.94
C ALA A 577 15.80 24.36 -7.21
N TYR A 578 14.81 24.92 -7.91
CA TYR A 578 14.18 24.35 -9.12
C TYR A 578 14.18 25.34 -10.31
N GLU A 579 14.77 26.53 -10.15
CA GLU A 579 14.97 27.51 -11.23
C GLU A 579 15.85 26.99 -12.37
N SER A 580 16.06 27.76 -13.44
CA SER A 580 17.06 27.36 -14.44
C SER A 580 18.46 27.20 -13.80
N ILE A 581 19.26 26.27 -14.31
CA ILE A 581 20.61 25.97 -13.78
C ILE A 581 21.44 27.26 -13.74
N GLU A 582 21.34 28.09 -14.79
CA GLU A 582 22.03 29.37 -14.87
C GLU A 582 21.63 30.34 -13.75
N VAL A 583 20.34 30.42 -13.40
CA VAL A 583 19.84 31.24 -12.27
C VAL A 583 20.40 30.75 -10.94
N ARG A 584 20.43 29.43 -10.72
CA ARG A 584 20.98 28.83 -9.48
C ARG A 584 22.47 29.12 -9.31
N GLU A 585 23.24 29.01 -10.39
CA GLU A 585 24.69 29.26 -10.36
C GLU A 585 25.01 30.74 -10.13
N HIS A 586 24.35 31.66 -10.84
CA HIS A 586 24.58 33.10 -10.64
C HIS A 586 24.12 33.58 -9.25
N PHE A 587 23.02 33.04 -8.70
CA PHE A 587 22.58 33.34 -7.34
C PHE A 587 23.64 32.94 -6.29
N LEU A 588 24.19 31.73 -6.42
CA LEU A 588 25.28 31.29 -5.54
C LEU A 588 26.55 32.13 -5.76
N ALA A 589 26.90 32.50 -6.98
CA ALA A 589 28.06 33.35 -7.26
C ALA A 589 27.95 34.73 -6.59
N GLY A 590 26.80 35.41 -6.66
CA GLY A 590 26.58 36.70 -5.99
C GLY A 590 26.64 36.58 -4.46
N LEU A 591 26.16 35.47 -3.90
CA LEU A 591 26.25 35.19 -2.46
C LEU A 591 27.68 34.79 -2.02
N ILE A 592 28.46 34.16 -2.91
CA ILE A 592 29.89 33.88 -2.69
C ILE A 592 30.70 35.19 -2.78
N ASP A 593 30.36 36.12 -3.67
CA ASP A 593 31.06 37.41 -3.79
C ASP A 593 30.84 38.34 -2.60
N SER A 594 29.66 38.32 -1.96
CA SER A 594 29.41 39.00 -0.67
C SER A 594 30.11 38.27 0.50
N ASP A 595 29.45 37.28 1.10
CA ASP A 595 29.86 36.63 2.36
C ASP A 595 30.79 35.40 2.19
N GLY A 596 31.10 35.01 0.96
CA GLY A 596 31.88 33.80 0.66
C GLY A 596 33.41 33.96 0.73
N HIS A 597 34.08 32.88 1.12
CA HIS A 597 35.53 32.69 1.05
C HIS A 597 35.86 31.50 0.15
N VAL A 598 36.82 31.65 -0.77
CA VAL A 598 37.19 30.63 -1.76
C VAL A 598 38.68 30.31 -1.63
N LYS A 599 39.06 29.03 -1.70
CA LYS A 599 40.46 28.61 -1.80
C LYS A 599 40.86 28.46 -3.26
N ARG A 600 42.12 28.79 -3.59
CA ARG A 600 42.64 28.69 -4.97
C ARG A 600 43.27 27.32 -5.29
N ASP A 601 43.84 26.64 -4.30
CA ASP A 601 44.57 25.38 -4.50
C ASP A 601 43.65 24.17 -4.72
N GLU A 602 42.40 24.27 -4.27
CA GLU A 602 41.36 23.24 -4.36
C GLU A 602 40.00 23.94 -4.53
N PRO A 603 39.17 23.57 -5.53
CA PRO A 603 37.87 24.19 -5.80
C PRO A 603 36.92 24.00 -4.61
N SER A 604 36.89 25.00 -3.73
CA SER A 604 36.14 24.98 -2.48
C SER A 604 35.75 26.39 -2.06
N ALA A 605 34.50 26.54 -1.62
CA ALA A 605 33.89 27.80 -1.22
C ALA A 605 33.21 27.65 0.15
N THR A 606 33.27 28.67 1.00
CA THR A 606 32.70 28.66 2.35
C THR A 606 31.90 29.94 2.57
N ILE A 607 30.62 29.83 2.92
CA ILE A 607 29.77 30.98 3.28
C ILE A 607 29.43 30.88 4.77
N LYS A 608 29.54 32.00 5.51
CA LYS A 608 29.18 32.04 6.93
C LYS A 608 27.94 32.90 7.13
N THR A 609 26.96 32.39 7.88
CA THR A 609 25.73 33.13 8.18
C THR A 609 25.23 32.87 9.60
N ILE A 610 24.65 33.90 10.22
CA ILE A 610 23.90 33.77 11.47
C ILE A 610 22.43 33.36 11.24
N HIS A 611 21.95 33.44 9.99
CA HIS A 611 20.55 33.19 9.65
C HIS A 611 20.34 31.75 9.20
N VAL A 612 19.60 31.03 10.05
CA VAL A 612 19.10 29.66 9.86
C VAL A 612 18.49 29.45 8.47
N ALA A 613 17.57 30.31 8.04
CA ALA A 613 16.89 30.21 6.74
C ALA A 613 17.82 30.42 5.52
N ILE A 614 18.83 31.28 5.64
CA ILE A 614 19.85 31.46 4.60
C ILE A 614 20.72 30.20 4.51
N CYS A 615 21.15 29.65 5.65
CA CYS A 615 21.91 28.41 5.70
C CYS A 615 21.18 27.25 5.00
N ASP A 616 19.88 27.07 5.23
CA ASP A 616 19.10 25.99 4.60
C ASP A 616 19.00 26.16 3.09
N GLY A 617 18.72 27.38 2.61
CA GLY A 617 18.57 27.62 1.17
C GLY A 617 19.89 27.57 0.39
N ILE A 618 21.03 28.01 0.97
CA ILE A 618 22.35 27.76 0.35
C ILE A 618 22.55 26.26 0.14
N VAL A 619 22.31 25.48 1.20
CA VAL A 619 22.47 24.03 1.19
C VAL A 619 21.53 23.39 0.16
N LYS A 620 20.27 23.87 0.04
CA LYS A 620 19.29 23.36 -0.92
C LYS A 620 19.67 23.68 -2.37
N ILE A 621 20.02 24.92 -2.69
CA ILE A 621 20.42 25.32 -4.05
C ILE A 621 21.70 24.60 -4.48
N ALA A 622 22.74 24.59 -3.63
CA ALA A 622 24.00 23.94 -3.96
C ALA A 622 23.85 22.42 -4.16
N ARG A 623 23.02 21.74 -3.35
CA ARG A 623 22.68 20.32 -3.58
C ARG A 623 21.87 20.09 -4.85
N SER A 624 20.94 20.99 -5.18
CA SER A 624 20.15 20.89 -6.42
C SER A 624 21.01 20.92 -7.68
N LEU A 625 22.17 21.59 -7.63
CA LEU A 625 23.17 21.63 -8.71
C LEU A 625 24.11 20.42 -8.70
N GLY A 626 24.09 19.59 -7.66
CA GLY A 626 25.02 18.47 -7.49
C GLY A 626 26.35 18.86 -6.83
N VAL A 627 26.42 19.99 -6.11
CA VAL A 627 27.61 20.37 -5.32
C VAL A 627 27.61 19.63 -3.98
N ARG A 628 28.78 19.16 -3.53
CA ARG A 628 28.94 18.51 -2.21
C ARG A 628 28.99 19.60 -1.13
N VAL A 629 28.07 19.52 -0.15
CA VAL A 629 27.89 20.54 0.90
C VAL A 629 27.96 19.93 2.30
N SER A 630 28.69 20.60 3.20
CA SER A 630 28.71 20.31 4.64
C SER A 630 28.50 21.58 5.46
N VAL A 631 27.96 21.46 6.68
CA VAL A 631 27.67 22.60 7.56
C VAL A 631 28.22 22.35 8.96
N THR A 632 29.00 23.29 9.48
CA THR A 632 29.43 23.31 10.89
C THR A 632 28.82 24.50 11.63
N VAL A 633 28.80 24.44 12.96
CA VAL A 633 28.45 25.58 13.79
C VAL A 633 29.67 26.07 14.55
N GLU A 634 29.92 27.37 14.43
CA GLU A 634 30.97 28.08 15.15
C GLU A 634 30.34 28.94 16.25
N GLN A 635 31.05 29.11 17.37
CA GLN A 635 30.69 30.15 18.35
C GLN A 635 30.99 31.52 17.75
N ALA A 636 29.96 32.33 17.52
CA ALA A 636 30.14 33.65 16.95
C ALA A 636 30.87 34.58 17.94
N LYS A 637 31.86 35.33 17.45
CA LYS A 637 32.40 36.49 18.19
C LYS A 637 31.37 37.62 18.18
N VAL A 638 31.47 38.52 19.16
CA VAL A 638 30.58 39.69 19.27
C VAL A 638 30.67 40.56 18.02
N VAL A 639 29.58 40.63 17.25
CA VAL A 639 29.45 41.52 16.09
C VAL A 639 28.54 42.69 16.48
N LYS A 640 29.03 43.92 16.30
CA LYS A 640 28.25 45.18 16.45
C LYS A 640 27.43 45.28 17.76
N GLY A 641 27.97 44.75 18.87
CA GLY A 641 27.36 44.84 20.21
C GLY A 641 26.20 43.88 20.48
N VAL A 642 25.83 43.00 19.53
CA VAL A 642 24.77 42.00 19.71
C VAL A 642 25.40 40.62 19.94
N ASN A 643 24.94 39.94 20.99
CA ASN A 643 25.50 38.67 21.43
C ASN A 643 24.83 37.48 20.70
N HIS A 644 25.24 37.24 19.45
CA HIS A 644 24.77 36.11 18.65
C HIS A 644 25.35 34.79 19.20
N LYS A 645 24.50 33.86 19.65
CA LYS A 645 24.98 32.66 20.37
C LYS A 645 25.58 31.56 19.48
N LYS A 646 25.31 31.56 18.16
CA LYS A 646 25.76 30.54 17.18
C LYS A 646 25.86 31.16 15.78
N ALA A 647 26.81 30.71 14.96
CA ALA A 647 26.88 30.99 13.51
C ALA A 647 27.08 29.69 12.72
N TYR A 648 26.59 29.63 11.49
CA TYR A 648 26.64 28.47 10.59
C TYR A 648 27.66 28.72 9.49
N ALA A 649 28.59 27.78 9.29
CA ALA A 649 29.54 27.81 8.18
C ALA A 649 29.19 26.70 7.18
N VAL A 650 28.80 27.10 5.96
CA VAL A 650 28.43 26.20 4.87
C VAL A 650 29.63 26.05 3.93
N TYR A 651 30.22 24.85 3.90
CA TYR A 651 31.34 24.49 3.04
C TYR A 651 30.84 23.75 1.81
N MET A 652 31.22 24.24 0.63
CA MET A 652 30.97 23.67 -0.68
C MET A 652 32.31 23.20 -1.26
N SER A 653 32.36 21.96 -1.75
CA SER A 653 33.55 21.37 -2.36
C SER A 653 33.22 20.81 -3.75
N GLY A 654 34.12 21.00 -4.72
CA GLY A 654 34.05 20.27 -5.98
C GLY A 654 34.11 18.76 -5.74
N SER A 655 33.26 18.00 -6.42
CA SER A 655 33.35 16.54 -6.44
C SER A 655 34.25 16.08 -7.58
N ASP A 656 35.10 15.11 -7.28
CA ASP A 656 36.18 14.55 -8.11
C ASP A 656 35.91 14.59 -9.64
N GLY A 657 36.34 15.67 -10.29
CA GLY A 657 36.31 15.83 -11.77
C GLY A 657 35.01 16.35 -12.40
N ASN A 658 33.97 16.73 -11.65
CA ASN A 658 32.65 17.06 -12.20
C ASN A 658 32.46 18.52 -12.68
N GLY A 659 33.35 19.46 -12.35
CA GLY A 659 33.33 20.84 -12.87
C GLY A 659 32.20 21.78 -12.39
N VAL A 660 31.26 21.31 -11.56
CA VAL A 660 30.06 22.08 -11.18
C VAL A 660 30.39 23.32 -10.33
N LEU A 661 31.27 23.19 -9.33
CA LEU A 661 31.60 24.33 -8.46
C LEU A 661 32.48 25.33 -9.19
N GLU A 662 33.35 24.86 -10.07
CA GLU A 662 34.17 25.65 -10.98
C GLU A 662 33.29 26.46 -11.94
N SER A 663 32.17 25.91 -12.41
CA SER A 663 31.16 26.65 -13.18
C SER A 663 30.59 27.83 -12.39
N ILE A 664 30.11 27.60 -11.15
CA ILE A 664 29.63 28.66 -10.24
C ILE A 664 30.72 29.72 -9.99
N LEU A 665 31.93 29.28 -9.67
CA LEU A 665 33.05 30.18 -9.36
C LEU A 665 33.49 30.99 -10.58
N SER A 666 33.32 30.49 -11.81
CA SER A 666 33.59 31.26 -13.04
C SER A 666 32.68 32.48 -13.21
N LYS A 667 31.51 32.48 -12.56
CA LYS A 667 30.53 33.59 -12.56
C LYS A 667 30.79 34.64 -11.48
N CYS A 668 31.77 34.44 -10.60
CA CYS A 668 32.15 35.44 -9.59
C CYS A 668 32.87 36.63 -10.23
N ALA A 669 32.60 37.84 -9.74
CA ALA A 669 33.21 39.10 -10.19
C ALA A 669 34.64 39.27 -9.65
N LEU A 670 34.90 38.81 -8.41
CA LEU A 670 36.22 38.96 -7.81
C LEU A 670 37.23 37.96 -8.36
N GLU A 671 38.28 38.44 -9.05
CA GLU A 671 39.40 37.62 -9.55
C GLU A 671 40.08 36.74 -8.46
N ARG A 672 39.97 37.10 -7.17
CA ARG A 672 40.45 36.24 -6.07
C ARG A 672 39.54 35.05 -5.73
N LYS A 673 38.24 35.13 -6.08
CA LYS A 673 37.21 34.07 -5.90
C LYS A 673 36.92 33.30 -7.20
N LYS A 674 37.26 33.88 -8.36
CA LYS A 674 36.93 33.38 -9.69
C LYS A 674 37.83 32.24 -10.17
N PHE A 675 37.24 31.29 -10.89
CA PHE A 675 37.94 30.16 -11.52
C PHE A 675 37.76 30.17 -13.06
N PRO A 676 38.63 29.51 -13.83
CA PRO A 676 38.43 29.31 -15.27
C PRO A 676 37.15 28.51 -15.56
N ILE A 677 36.52 28.76 -16.70
CA ILE A 677 35.34 28.01 -17.14
C ILE A 677 35.75 26.54 -17.40
N PRO A 678 35.08 25.55 -16.79
CA PRO A 678 35.37 24.13 -17.00
C PRO A 678 34.98 23.67 -18.41
N ILE A 679 35.78 22.78 -19.00
CA ILE A 679 35.56 22.23 -20.36
C ILE A 679 34.35 21.28 -20.40
N HIS A 680 34.10 20.57 -19.30
CA HIS A 680 32.98 19.66 -19.15
C HIS A 680 32.39 19.82 -17.74
N VAL A 681 31.06 19.81 -17.64
CA VAL A 681 30.33 19.90 -16.37
C VAL A 681 29.34 18.76 -16.30
N GLU A 682 29.55 17.83 -15.37
CA GLU A 682 28.73 16.62 -15.24
C GLU A 682 28.07 16.59 -13.86
N ARG A 683 26.76 16.81 -13.81
CA ARG A 683 25.99 16.87 -12.55
C ARG A 683 25.64 15.46 -12.08
N LYS A 684 26.64 14.75 -11.54
CA LYS A 684 26.48 13.41 -10.96
C LYS A 684 25.76 13.46 -9.59
N PRO A 685 25.08 12.36 -9.19
CA PRO A 685 24.57 12.18 -7.83
C PRO A 685 25.72 12.27 -6.81
N GLN A 686 25.48 12.96 -5.69
CA GLN A 686 26.48 13.11 -4.65
C GLN A 686 26.36 12.00 -3.61
N PRO A 687 27.41 11.19 -3.39
CA PRO A 687 27.41 10.17 -2.34
C PRO A 687 27.48 10.84 -0.96
N VAL A 688 26.64 10.38 -0.04
CA VAL A 688 26.58 10.84 1.34
C VAL A 688 26.48 9.64 2.27
N TYR A 689 27.32 9.62 3.31
CA TYR A 689 27.22 8.62 4.36
C TYR A 689 25.97 8.87 5.19
N PHE A 690 25.32 7.80 5.61
CA PHE A 690 24.14 7.89 6.45
C PHE A 690 24.32 7.04 7.70
N ASP A 691 23.73 7.49 8.80
CA ASP A 691 23.38 6.62 9.90
C ASP A 691 21.86 6.42 9.93
N ILE A 692 21.44 5.45 10.73
CA ILE A 692 20.04 5.07 10.83
C ILE A 692 19.68 4.79 12.29
N ASP A 693 18.80 5.62 12.83
CA ASP A 693 18.33 5.54 14.20
C ASP A 693 16.92 4.98 14.25
N LYS A 694 16.74 3.90 15.01
CA LYS A 694 15.43 3.27 15.20
C LYS A 694 14.55 4.20 16.05
N LYS A 695 13.44 4.67 15.49
CA LYS A 695 12.42 5.48 16.16
C LYS A 695 11.27 4.60 16.65
N PRO A 696 10.40 5.13 17.54
CA PRO A 696 9.12 4.49 17.85
C PRO A 696 8.34 4.21 16.56
N ALA A 697 7.55 3.13 16.59
CA ALA A 697 6.68 2.83 15.47
C ALA A 697 5.60 3.92 15.34
N ALA A 698 5.29 4.28 14.10
CA ALA A 698 4.37 5.35 13.77
C ALA A 698 3.78 5.11 12.39
N GLU A 699 2.87 5.99 12.03
CA GLU A 699 2.22 6.04 10.75
C GLU A 699 3.24 6.35 9.61
N TYR A 700 3.10 5.74 8.43
CA TYR A 700 3.97 5.92 7.26
C TYR A 700 3.19 5.98 5.94
N TYR A 701 3.57 6.79 4.95
CA TYR A 701 3.09 6.62 3.57
C TYR A 701 4.25 6.28 2.65
N GLY A 702 3.93 5.47 1.66
CA GLY A 702 4.66 5.33 0.42
C GLY A 702 3.80 5.73 -0.78
N ILE A 703 4.46 5.66 -1.92
CA ILE A 703 3.91 5.85 -3.25
C ILE A 703 4.27 4.59 -4.04
N THR A 704 3.38 4.16 -4.92
CA THR A 704 3.63 3.13 -5.93
C THR A 704 3.65 3.82 -7.29
N LEU A 705 4.80 3.76 -7.96
CA LEU A 705 4.98 4.21 -9.35
C LEU A 705 4.71 3.08 -10.34
N ALA A 706 4.31 3.46 -11.55
CA ALA A 706 3.93 2.54 -12.63
C ALA A 706 5.01 1.49 -12.99
N ASP A 707 4.54 0.33 -13.49
CA ASP A 707 5.33 -0.88 -13.83
C ASP A 707 6.39 -0.64 -14.94
N ASP A 708 6.27 0.44 -15.72
CA ASP A 708 7.18 0.82 -16.81
C ASP A 708 8.36 1.70 -16.35
N THR A 709 8.47 1.96 -15.05
CA THR A 709 9.46 2.87 -14.46
C THR A 709 10.47 2.16 -13.56
N ASP A 710 11.55 2.87 -13.21
CA ASP A 710 12.57 2.38 -12.27
C ASP A 710 12.14 2.34 -10.79
N HIS A 711 10.86 2.60 -10.50
CA HIS A 711 10.25 2.62 -9.16
C HIS A 711 10.96 3.54 -8.14
N GLN A 712 11.68 4.56 -8.62
CA GLN A 712 12.46 5.49 -7.80
C GLN A 712 11.97 6.94 -7.99
N PHE A 713 11.86 7.67 -6.88
CA PHE A 713 11.44 9.08 -6.86
C PHE A 713 12.21 9.91 -5.84
N LEU A 714 12.18 11.23 -6.02
CA LEU A 714 12.83 12.18 -5.13
C LEU A 714 11.89 12.65 -4.00
N LEU A 715 12.42 12.65 -2.77
CA LEU A 715 11.81 13.36 -1.65
C LEU A 715 12.10 14.86 -1.74
N GLY A 716 11.31 15.69 -1.05
CA GLY A 716 11.50 17.16 -1.04
C GLY A 716 12.89 17.66 -0.57
N ASN A 717 13.69 16.78 0.04
CA ASN A 717 15.07 17.00 0.48
C ASN A 717 16.14 16.48 -0.51
N THR A 718 15.75 16.16 -1.75
CA THR A 718 16.57 15.60 -2.85
C THR A 718 17.23 14.23 -2.58
N MET A 719 16.73 13.46 -1.61
CA MET A 719 17.10 12.05 -1.45
C MET A 719 16.29 11.16 -2.40
N LEU A 720 16.94 10.13 -2.92
CA LEU A 720 16.34 9.13 -3.80
C LEU A 720 15.80 7.95 -2.99
N VAL A 721 14.52 7.64 -3.16
CA VAL A 721 13.81 6.55 -2.46
C VAL A 721 13.05 5.66 -3.43
N HIS A 722 12.59 4.50 -2.96
CA HIS A 722 11.92 3.47 -3.76
C HIS A 722 10.49 3.19 -3.26
N ASN A 723 9.62 2.62 -4.11
CA ASN A 723 8.27 2.16 -3.76
C ASN A 723 8.19 1.43 -2.41
N CYS A 724 7.11 1.67 -1.64
CA CYS A 724 6.85 1.02 -0.35
C CYS A 724 5.81 -0.12 -0.47
N GLY A 725 5.92 -1.17 0.35
CA GLY A 725 5.15 -2.41 0.18
C GLY A 725 3.67 -2.34 0.58
N GLU A 726 2.84 -3.05 -0.19
CA GLU A 726 1.36 -2.90 -0.24
C GLU A 726 0.55 -3.61 0.87
N ARG A 727 1.15 -4.48 1.69
CA ARG A 727 0.45 -5.64 2.32
C ARG A 727 -0.48 -5.39 3.51
N GLY A 728 -1.00 -4.19 3.54
CA GLY A 728 -2.44 -4.02 3.42
C GLY A 728 -2.75 -2.61 3.85
N ASN A 729 -3.14 -1.70 2.95
CA ASN A 729 -4.11 -0.64 3.29
C ASN A 729 -5.54 -1.14 3.22
N GLU A 730 -5.69 -2.38 2.77
CA GLU A 730 -6.93 -3.04 2.41
C GLU A 730 -7.86 -3.32 3.61
N MET A 731 -7.41 -3.20 4.89
CA MET A 731 -8.39 -3.01 6.00
C MET A 731 -8.57 -1.55 6.31
N ALA A 732 -7.54 -0.71 6.35
CA ALA A 732 -7.72 0.66 6.81
C ALA A 732 -8.75 1.39 5.94
N GLU A 733 -8.65 1.14 4.62
CA GLU A 733 -9.63 1.51 3.62
C GLU A 733 -10.99 0.83 3.88
N VAL A 734 -11.06 -0.50 4.02
CA VAL A 734 -12.33 -1.21 4.26
C VAL A 734 -13.02 -0.86 5.60
N LEU A 735 -12.26 -0.71 6.68
CA LEU A 735 -12.70 -0.29 8.01
C LEU A 735 -13.15 1.17 8.04
N LYS A 736 -12.65 2.00 7.11
CA LYS A 736 -13.12 3.38 6.90
C LYS A 736 -14.36 3.41 6.02
N ASP A 737 -14.36 2.67 4.91
CA ASP A 737 -15.41 2.71 3.89
C ASP A 737 -16.67 1.94 4.32
N PHE A 738 -16.55 0.78 4.95
CA PHE A 738 -17.73 -0.04 5.31
C PHE A 738 -18.71 0.67 6.28
N PRO A 739 -18.26 1.50 7.24
CA PRO A 739 -19.15 2.37 8.01
C PRO A 739 -19.86 3.46 7.19
N GLU A 740 -19.22 3.99 6.14
CA GLU A 740 -19.79 5.04 5.28
C GLU A 740 -20.76 4.48 4.22
N LEU A 741 -20.54 3.23 3.78
CA LEU A 741 -21.36 2.53 2.81
C LEU A 741 -22.74 2.16 3.40
N THR A 742 -23.79 2.70 2.79
CA THR A 742 -25.20 2.49 3.18
C THR A 742 -25.97 1.75 2.10
N ILE A 743 -26.87 0.86 2.52
CA ILE A 743 -27.86 0.22 1.66
C ILE A 743 -29.27 0.62 2.10
N GLU A 744 -30.22 0.62 1.17
CA GLU A 744 -31.61 0.93 1.45
C GLU A 744 -32.41 -0.36 1.65
N VAL A 745 -32.98 -0.53 2.85
CA VAL A 745 -33.83 -1.66 3.22
C VAL A 745 -35.09 -1.11 3.88
N GLU A 746 -36.26 -1.53 3.40
CA GLU A 746 -37.58 -1.04 3.86
C GLU A 746 -37.71 0.50 3.86
N GLY A 747 -37.09 1.18 2.88
CA GLY A 747 -37.10 2.64 2.77
C GLY A 747 -36.21 3.36 3.79
N ARG A 748 -35.28 2.66 4.44
CA ARG A 748 -34.31 3.22 5.39
C ARG A 748 -32.88 2.97 4.91
N ARG A 749 -32.05 4.02 4.93
CA ARG A 749 -30.62 3.91 4.66
C ARG A 749 -29.87 3.48 5.92
N GLU A 750 -29.23 2.33 5.87
CA GLU A 750 -28.52 1.73 7.00
C GLU A 750 -27.11 1.25 6.59
N PRO A 751 -26.08 1.37 7.47
CA PRO A 751 -24.69 1.08 7.09
C PRO A 751 -24.39 -0.42 7.08
N ILE A 752 -23.63 -0.89 6.09
CA ILE A 752 -23.38 -2.32 5.87
C ILE A 752 -22.64 -3.01 7.04
N MET A 753 -21.91 -2.24 7.86
CA MET A 753 -21.28 -2.76 9.08
C MET A 753 -22.26 -3.42 10.07
N LYS A 754 -23.53 -2.98 10.12
CA LYS A 754 -24.55 -3.61 10.99
C LYS A 754 -24.86 -5.06 10.60
N ARG A 755 -24.61 -5.46 9.34
CA ARG A 755 -24.79 -6.84 8.86
C ARG A 755 -23.46 -7.57 8.59
N THR A 756 -22.33 -7.00 9.03
CA THR A 756 -20.99 -7.52 8.73
C THR A 756 -20.23 -7.82 10.02
N THR A 757 -19.44 -8.90 10.02
CA THR A 757 -18.46 -9.21 11.07
C THR A 757 -17.08 -9.27 10.45
N LEU A 758 -16.15 -8.40 10.88
CA LEU A 758 -14.81 -8.35 10.31
C LEU A 758 -13.82 -9.15 11.15
N ILE A 759 -12.96 -9.93 10.49
CA ILE A 759 -11.87 -10.69 11.14
C ILE A 759 -10.56 -10.23 10.51
N ALA A 760 -10.02 -9.14 11.04
CA ALA A 760 -8.80 -8.52 10.56
C ALA A 760 -7.58 -9.31 11.04
N ASN A 761 -6.96 -10.09 10.14
CA ASN A 761 -5.66 -10.69 10.38
C ASN A 761 -4.60 -10.15 9.41
N THR A 762 -3.86 -9.14 9.86
CA THR A 762 -2.84 -8.42 9.07
C THR A 762 -1.66 -9.31 8.63
N SER A 763 -0.90 -8.85 7.64
CA SER A 763 0.33 -9.54 7.24
C SER A 763 1.44 -9.48 8.32
N ASN A 764 1.35 -8.52 9.27
CA ASN A 764 2.23 -8.41 10.43
C ASN A 764 1.80 -9.29 11.62
N MET A 765 0.55 -9.74 11.69
CA MET A 765 0.08 -10.69 12.71
C MET A 765 0.70 -12.09 12.50
N PRO A 766 0.83 -12.91 13.58
CA PRO A 766 1.51 -14.19 13.51
C PRO A 766 0.95 -15.18 12.49
N VAL A 767 1.81 -16.06 12.01
CA VAL A 767 1.50 -17.04 10.96
C VAL A 767 0.36 -17.97 11.37
N ALA A 768 0.38 -18.42 12.63
CA ALA A 768 -0.66 -19.25 13.20
C ALA A 768 -2.04 -18.54 13.20
N ALA A 769 -2.06 -17.23 13.49
CA ALA A 769 -3.30 -16.46 13.54
C ALA A 769 -3.98 -16.34 12.15
N ARG A 770 -3.21 -16.46 11.05
CA ARG A 770 -3.75 -16.56 9.67
C ARG A 770 -4.47 -17.87 9.40
N GLU A 771 -4.04 -18.98 10.02
CA GLU A 771 -4.78 -20.24 9.95
C GLU A 771 -6.04 -20.15 10.82
N ALA A 772 -5.90 -19.63 12.05
CA ALA A 772 -7.03 -19.44 12.96
C ALA A 772 -8.12 -18.54 12.36
N SER A 773 -7.76 -17.41 11.73
CA SER A 773 -8.74 -16.44 11.20
C SER A 773 -9.70 -17.05 10.18
N ILE A 774 -9.21 -17.97 9.33
CA ILE A 774 -10.06 -18.67 8.36
C ILE A 774 -11.06 -19.59 9.08
N TYR A 775 -10.61 -20.37 10.07
CA TYR A 775 -11.49 -21.26 10.85
C TYR A 775 -12.47 -20.49 11.75
N THR A 776 -12.04 -19.38 12.36
CA THR A 776 -12.87 -18.43 13.10
C THR A 776 -13.99 -17.90 12.20
N GLY A 777 -13.64 -17.41 11.00
CA GLY A 777 -14.60 -16.83 10.05
C GLY A 777 -15.65 -17.81 9.55
N ILE A 778 -15.25 -19.01 9.13
CA ILE A 778 -16.23 -20.02 8.68
C ILE A 778 -17.11 -20.51 9.84
N THR A 779 -16.60 -20.55 11.08
CA THR A 779 -17.40 -20.97 12.25
C THR A 779 -18.43 -19.91 12.65
N VAL A 780 -18.09 -18.62 12.49
CA VAL A 780 -19.06 -17.51 12.63
C VAL A 780 -20.09 -17.55 11.49
N ALA A 781 -19.68 -17.83 10.24
CA ALA A 781 -20.61 -17.95 9.12
C ALA A 781 -21.59 -19.13 9.30
N GLU A 782 -21.10 -20.30 9.71
CA GLU A 782 -21.94 -21.45 10.07
C GLU A 782 -22.89 -21.18 11.24
N TYR A 783 -22.53 -20.29 12.17
CA TYR A 783 -23.42 -19.92 13.27
C TYR A 783 -24.65 -19.13 12.78
N PHE A 784 -24.45 -18.15 11.89
CA PHE A 784 -25.56 -17.41 11.29
C PHE A 784 -26.40 -18.30 10.36
N ARG A 785 -25.75 -19.20 9.59
CA ARG A 785 -26.43 -20.25 8.81
C ARG A 785 -27.38 -21.11 9.66
N ASP A 786 -26.98 -21.51 10.87
CA ASP A 786 -27.81 -22.32 11.77
C ASP A 786 -29.02 -21.54 12.35
N GLN A 787 -29.01 -20.21 12.27
CA GLN A 787 -30.18 -19.36 12.53
C GLN A 787 -31.17 -19.32 11.35
N GLY A 788 -30.83 -19.93 10.21
CA GLY A 788 -31.60 -19.88 8.98
C GLY A 788 -31.44 -18.53 8.27
N MET A 789 -30.19 -18.18 7.96
CA MET A 789 -29.79 -17.00 7.19
C MET A 789 -28.88 -17.43 6.04
N ASP A 790 -28.82 -16.63 4.98
CA ASP A 790 -27.90 -16.81 3.85
C ASP A 790 -26.64 -15.96 4.06
N VAL A 791 -25.49 -16.61 4.19
CA VAL A 791 -24.25 -15.97 4.65
C VAL A 791 -23.18 -16.01 3.56
N ALA A 792 -22.53 -14.88 3.29
CA ALA A 792 -21.38 -14.79 2.39
C ALA A 792 -20.07 -14.63 3.17
N MET A 793 -19.21 -15.65 3.13
CA MET A 793 -17.85 -15.58 3.68
C MET A 793 -16.86 -15.19 2.59
N MET A 794 -16.07 -14.14 2.82
CA MET A 794 -14.97 -13.75 1.94
C MET A 794 -13.62 -14.06 2.58
N ALA A 795 -12.81 -14.85 1.88
CA ALA A 795 -11.48 -15.21 2.31
C ALA A 795 -10.43 -14.52 1.44
N ASP A 796 -10.09 -13.27 1.79
CA ASP A 796 -8.96 -12.54 1.19
C ASP A 796 -7.69 -12.63 2.08
N SER A 797 -6.67 -13.40 1.73
CA SER A 797 -6.55 -14.34 0.60
C SER A 797 -6.15 -15.74 1.06
N SER A 798 -6.78 -16.75 0.45
CA SER A 798 -6.51 -18.17 0.73
C SER A 798 -5.05 -18.55 0.43
N SER A 799 -4.39 -17.89 -0.52
CA SER A 799 -2.95 -18.06 -0.77
C SER A 799 -2.07 -17.66 0.41
N ARG A 800 -2.44 -16.64 1.22
CA ARG A 800 -1.68 -16.25 2.42
C ARG A 800 -1.86 -17.24 3.57
N TRP A 801 -2.99 -17.94 3.60
CA TRP A 801 -3.22 -19.10 4.48
C TRP A 801 -2.41 -20.32 4.01
N ALA A 802 -2.38 -20.63 2.72
CA ALA A 802 -1.55 -21.71 2.18
C ALA A 802 -0.04 -21.47 2.42
N GLU A 803 0.44 -20.24 2.25
CA GLU A 803 1.82 -19.87 2.63
C GLU A 803 2.08 -20.03 4.13
N ALA A 804 1.08 -19.75 4.98
CA ALA A 804 1.19 -19.96 6.42
C ALA A 804 1.35 -21.44 6.75
N LEU A 805 0.53 -22.31 6.13
CA LEU A 805 0.66 -23.77 6.24
C LEU A 805 2.04 -24.26 5.79
N ARG A 806 2.58 -23.74 4.68
CA ARG A 806 3.94 -24.05 4.19
C ARG A 806 5.04 -23.70 5.19
N GLU A 807 4.90 -22.58 5.89
CA GLU A 807 5.88 -22.23 6.91
C GLU A 807 5.76 -23.14 8.14
N ILE A 808 4.53 -23.41 8.60
CA ILE A 808 4.29 -24.29 9.75
C ILE A 808 4.85 -25.69 9.49
N SER A 809 4.59 -26.28 8.32
CA SER A 809 5.12 -27.59 7.93
C SER A 809 6.66 -27.58 7.85
N GLY A 810 7.24 -26.54 7.28
CA GLY A 810 8.70 -26.36 7.22
C GLY A 810 9.36 -26.22 8.60
N ARG A 811 8.67 -25.63 9.59
CA ARG A 811 9.14 -25.56 10.99
C ARG A 811 9.01 -26.87 11.73
N LEU A 812 8.02 -27.69 11.39
CA LEU A 812 7.81 -29.02 11.96
C LEU A 812 8.76 -30.10 11.41
N GLY A 813 9.52 -29.78 10.35
CA GLY A 813 10.37 -30.75 9.65
C GLY A 813 9.56 -31.75 8.83
N GLU A 814 8.33 -31.41 8.44
CA GLU A 814 7.51 -32.23 7.55
C GLU A 814 8.10 -32.22 6.13
N MET A 815 8.05 -33.35 5.43
CA MET A 815 8.53 -33.41 4.05
C MET A 815 7.64 -32.56 3.14
N PRO A 816 8.19 -31.59 2.40
CA PRO A 816 7.42 -30.81 1.45
C PRO A 816 7.01 -31.65 0.24
N ALA A 817 5.87 -31.30 -0.33
CA ALA A 817 5.44 -31.66 -1.68
C ALA A 817 5.81 -30.51 -2.65
N ASP A 818 4.96 -30.26 -3.64
CA ASP A 818 5.23 -29.27 -4.70
C ASP A 818 5.44 -27.85 -4.17
N GLN A 819 6.44 -27.16 -4.73
CA GLN A 819 6.84 -25.78 -4.38
C GLN A 819 7.00 -25.51 -2.87
N GLY A 820 7.32 -26.55 -2.10
CA GLY A 820 7.53 -26.48 -0.65
C GLY A 820 6.27 -26.64 0.21
N PHE A 821 5.06 -26.69 -0.37
CA PHE A 821 3.82 -26.82 0.38
C PHE A 821 3.67 -28.20 1.04
N PRO A 822 2.91 -28.35 2.15
CA PRO A 822 2.67 -29.64 2.77
C PRO A 822 1.75 -30.52 1.93
N ALA A 823 1.95 -31.84 2.00
CA ALA A 823 1.11 -32.83 1.30
C ALA A 823 -0.39 -32.75 1.68
N TYR A 824 -0.74 -32.21 2.85
CA TYR A 824 -2.12 -32.02 3.29
C TYR A 824 -2.74 -30.67 2.86
N LEU A 825 -2.08 -29.86 2.02
CA LEU A 825 -2.62 -28.57 1.56
C LEU A 825 -4.01 -28.73 0.93
N SER A 826 -4.14 -29.62 -0.06
CA SER A 826 -5.40 -29.84 -0.78
C SER A 826 -6.50 -30.39 0.14
N ALA A 827 -6.13 -31.22 1.13
CA ALA A 827 -7.06 -31.73 2.14
C ALA A 827 -7.58 -30.62 3.08
N LYS A 828 -6.71 -29.70 3.53
CA LYS A 828 -7.14 -28.53 4.33
C LYS A 828 -8.01 -27.58 3.51
N LEU A 829 -7.65 -27.28 2.26
CA LEU A 829 -8.48 -26.48 1.35
C LEU A 829 -9.86 -27.14 1.14
N ALA A 830 -9.90 -28.45 0.88
CA ALA A 830 -11.16 -29.18 0.71
C ALA A 830 -12.02 -29.13 1.98
N SER A 831 -11.44 -29.40 3.15
CA SER A 831 -12.17 -29.33 4.44
C SER A 831 -12.69 -27.94 4.80
N PHE A 832 -12.12 -26.88 4.21
CA PHE A 832 -12.63 -25.52 4.33
C PHE A 832 -13.78 -25.24 3.36
N TYR A 833 -13.59 -25.49 2.05
CA TYR A 833 -14.62 -25.23 1.05
C TYR A 833 -15.86 -26.14 1.22
N GLU A 834 -15.70 -27.38 1.69
CA GLU A 834 -16.82 -28.31 1.97
C GLU A 834 -17.68 -27.93 3.20
N ARG A 835 -17.31 -26.88 3.94
CA ARG A 835 -18.18 -26.27 4.96
C ARG A 835 -19.23 -25.33 4.36
N ALA A 836 -19.03 -24.90 3.11
CA ALA A 836 -20.07 -24.25 2.31
C ALA A 836 -21.24 -25.21 2.02
N GLY A 837 -22.38 -24.62 1.66
CA GLY A 837 -23.58 -25.34 1.25
C GLY A 837 -24.86 -24.74 1.82
N LYS A 838 -25.98 -25.04 1.17
CA LYS A 838 -27.33 -24.88 1.72
C LYS A 838 -27.62 -26.09 2.62
N VAL A 839 -28.12 -25.86 3.84
CA VAL A 839 -28.40 -26.93 4.81
C VAL A 839 -29.74 -26.71 5.49
N GLN A 840 -30.36 -27.81 5.92
CA GLN A 840 -31.40 -27.75 6.94
C GLN A 840 -30.73 -27.68 8.31
N SER A 841 -30.99 -26.60 9.05
CA SER A 841 -30.41 -26.37 10.37
C SER A 841 -30.86 -27.46 11.36
N LEU A 842 -30.10 -27.63 12.44
CA LEU A 842 -30.46 -28.51 13.54
C LEU A 842 -31.54 -27.84 14.42
N GLY A 843 -32.50 -28.63 14.90
CA GLY A 843 -33.51 -28.22 15.88
C GLY A 843 -34.72 -27.47 15.33
N SER A 844 -35.66 -27.17 16.23
CA SER A 844 -36.96 -26.54 16.00
C SER A 844 -36.90 -25.01 16.19
N PRO A 845 -37.69 -24.20 15.46
CA PRO A 845 -38.49 -24.59 14.28
C PRO A 845 -37.58 -25.02 13.12
N GLU A 846 -38.12 -25.70 12.10
CA GLU A 846 -37.35 -26.01 10.89
C GLU A 846 -36.86 -24.72 10.22
N ARG A 847 -35.58 -24.72 9.81
CA ARG A 847 -34.90 -23.56 9.21
C ARG A 847 -33.98 -24.06 8.11
N GLU A 848 -33.91 -23.29 7.03
CA GLU A 848 -32.89 -23.43 5.99
C GLU A 848 -31.96 -22.22 6.05
N GLY A 849 -30.68 -22.45 5.83
CA GLY A 849 -29.69 -21.39 5.68
C GLY A 849 -28.53 -21.87 4.82
N SER A 850 -27.77 -20.94 4.27
CA SER A 850 -26.64 -21.26 3.39
C SER A 850 -25.35 -20.54 3.80
N VAL A 851 -24.21 -21.12 3.43
CA VAL A 851 -22.90 -20.43 3.48
C VAL A 851 -22.28 -20.49 2.09
N SER A 852 -22.23 -19.34 1.43
CA SER A 852 -21.45 -19.13 0.21
C SER A 852 -20.01 -18.76 0.59
N ILE A 853 -19.01 -19.46 0.04
CA ILE A 853 -17.59 -19.13 0.23
C ILE A 853 -17.03 -18.52 -1.05
N VAL A 854 -16.48 -17.31 -0.94
CA VAL A 854 -15.74 -16.61 -1.99
C VAL A 854 -14.28 -16.49 -1.57
N GLY A 855 -13.40 -17.29 -2.17
CA GLY A 855 -11.97 -17.30 -1.85
C GLY A 855 -11.13 -16.55 -2.88
N ALA A 856 -10.42 -15.51 -2.45
CA ALA A 856 -9.48 -14.79 -3.30
C ALA A 856 -8.12 -15.52 -3.33
N VAL A 857 -7.70 -15.95 -4.51
CA VAL A 857 -6.42 -16.64 -4.74
C VAL A 857 -5.45 -15.64 -5.39
N SER A 858 -4.22 -15.58 -4.90
CA SER A 858 -3.16 -14.70 -5.42
C SER A 858 -1.96 -15.52 -5.87
N PRO A 859 -2.03 -16.17 -7.05
CA PRO A 859 -0.89 -16.89 -7.61
C PRO A 859 0.30 -15.95 -7.86
N PRO A 860 1.54 -16.39 -7.62
CA PRO A 860 2.73 -15.61 -7.93
C PRO A 860 2.78 -15.32 -9.45
N GLY A 861 2.94 -14.05 -9.82
CA GLY A 861 3.00 -13.64 -11.22
C GLY A 861 1.70 -13.79 -12.04
N GLY A 862 0.61 -14.31 -11.46
CA GLY A 862 -0.61 -14.66 -12.19
C GLY A 862 -0.62 -16.09 -12.76
N ASP A 863 0.34 -16.95 -12.38
CA ASP A 863 0.45 -18.32 -12.89
C ASP A 863 -0.55 -19.29 -12.22
N PHE A 864 -1.52 -19.79 -12.99
CA PHE A 864 -2.54 -20.72 -12.49
C PHE A 864 -2.02 -22.16 -12.28
N SER A 865 -0.77 -22.48 -12.65
CA SER A 865 -0.13 -23.76 -12.31
C SER A 865 0.32 -23.87 -10.85
N ASP A 866 0.30 -22.76 -10.10
CA ASP A 866 0.58 -22.71 -8.67
C ASP A 866 -0.22 -23.77 -7.86
N PRO A 867 0.41 -24.52 -6.92
CA PRO A 867 -0.25 -25.59 -6.15
C PRO A 867 -1.49 -25.17 -5.35
N VAL A 868 -1.59 -23.91 -4.93
CA VAL A 868 -2.78 -23.39 -4.25
C VAL A 868 -3.92 -23.19 -5.25
N THR A 869 -3.59 -22.65 -6.42
CA THR A 869 -4.56 -22.39 -7.49
C THR A 869 -5.09 -23.71 -8.08
N SER A 870 -4.21 -24.66 -8.40
CA SER A 870 -4.60 -25.98 -8.91
C SER A 870 -5.39 -26.80 -7.90
N SER A 871 -5.00 -26.79 -6.61
CA SER A 871 -5.79 -27.42 -5.54
C SER A 871 -7.17 -26.78 -5.41
N THR A 872 -7.24 -25.45 -5.44
CA THR A 872 -8.52 -24.71 -5.32
C THR A 872 -9.44 -25.02 -6.51
N LEU A 873 -8.92 -25.01 -7.74
CA LEU A 873 -9.61 -25.38 -8.98
C LEU A 873 -10.22 -26.79 -8.94
N GLY A 874 -9.56 -27.74 -8.28
CA GLY A 874 -10.08 -29.10 -8.11
C GLY A 874 -11.28 -29.22 -7.15
N ILE A 875 -11.50 -28.21 -6.30
CA ILE A 875 -12.50 -28.22 -5.23
C ILE A 875 -13.70 -27.32 -5.56
N VAL A 876 -13.45 -26.09 -6.02
CA VAL A 876 -14.51 -25.11 -6.26
C VAL A 876 -15.37 -25.46 -7.47
N GLN A 877 -16.62 -25.02 -7.40
CA GLN A 877 -17.59 -25.23 -8.48
C GLN A 877 -17.70 -24.03 -9.43
N VAL A 878 -17.32 -22.84 -8.98
CA VAL A 878 -17.25 -21.60 -9.77
C VAL A 878 -15.86 -21.00 -9.74
N PHE A 879 -15.41 -20.52 -10.90
CA PHE A 879 -14.09 -19.97 -11.11
C PHE A 879 -14.18 -18.66 -11.90
N TRP A 880 -13.83 -17.55 -11.24
CA TRP A 880 -13.82 -16.19 -11.79
C TRP A 880 -12.38 -15.75 -12.04
N GLY A 881 -11.80 -16.18 -13.17
CA GLY A 881 -10.41 -15.93 -13.51
C GLY A 881 -10.19 -14.48 -13.95
N LEU A 882 -9.44 -13.70 -13.17
CA LEU A 882 -9.10 -12.31 -13.53
C LEU A 882 -7.84 -12.23 -14.39
N ASP A 883 -7.92 -11.50 -15.50
CA ASP A 883 -6.83 -11.29 -16.45
C ASP A 883 -6.09 -9.96 -16.20
N LYS A 884 -4.77 -10.03 -16.05
CA LYS A 884 -3.92 -8.82 -15.97
C LYS A 884 -4.03 -7.99 -17.26
N LYS A 885 -4.22 -8.61 -18.44
CA LYS A 885 -4.35 -7.90 -19.73
C LYS A 885 -5.62 -7.06 -19.81
N LEU A 886 -6.74 -7.55 -19.28
CA LEU A 886 -8.00 -6.80 -19.23
C LEU A 886 -7.89 -5.62 -18.25
N ALA A 887 -7.34 -5.86 -17.05
CA ALA A 887 -7.09 -4.80 -16.07
C ALA A 887 -6.15 -3.71 -16.61
N GLN A 888 -5.07 -4.07 -17.33
CA GLN A 888 -4.17 -3.11 -17.98
C GLN A 888 -4.87 -2.26 -19.07
N ARG A 889 -5.88 -2.81 -19.75
CA ARG A 889 -6.72 -2.08 -20.71
C ARG A 889 -7.84 -1.27 -20.04
N LYS A 890 -7.88 -1.22 -18.70
CA LYS A 890 -8.96 -0.62 -17.90
C LYS A 890 -10.34 -1.24 -18.17
N HIS A 891 -10.37 -2.49 -18.64
CA HIS A 891 -11.60 -3.28 -18.74
C HIS A 891 -11.91 -3.88 -17.36
N PHE A 892 -13.00 -3.42 -16.76
CA PHE A 892 -13.44 -3.84 -15.43
C PHE A 892 -14.94 -4.21 -15.42
N PRO A 893 -15.35 -5.26 -14.68
CA PRO A 893 -14.50 -6.25 -14.01
C PRO A 893 -13.68 -7.11 -15.00
N SER A 894 -12.42 -7.37 -14.66
CA SER A 894 -11.38 -7.91 -15.55
C SER A 894 -11.46 -9.44 -15.77
N ILE A 895 -12.68 -9.97 -15.88
CA ILE A 895 -12.97 -11.41 -15.98
C ILE A 895 -12.60 -11.94 -17.36
N ASN A 896 -11.75 -12.98 -17.40
CA ASN A 896 -11.43 -13.70 -18.62
C ASN A 896 -12.60 -14.62 -19.02
N THR A 897 -13.15 -14.41 -20.21
CA THR A 897 -14.34 -15.11 -20.72
C THR A 897 -14.10 -16.56 -21.12
N SER A 898 -12.91 -16.90 -21.60
CA SER A 898 -12.55 -18.25 -22.05
C SER A 898 -11.98 -19.14 -20.94
N LEU A 899 -11.41 -18.57 -19.87
CA LEU A 899 -10.88 -19.32 -18.71
C LEU A 899 -11.86 -19.44 -17.53
N SER A 900 -12.82 -18.52 -17.40
CA SER A 900 -13.81 -18.56 -16.30
C SER A 900 -14.89 -19.62 -16.56
N TYR A 901 -15.42 -20.21 -15.50
CA TYR A 901 -16.49 -21.21 -15.62
C TYR A 901 -17.37 -21.28 -14.37
N SER A 902 -18.58 -21.83 -14.54
CA SER A 902 -19.47 -22.23 -13.45
C SER A 902 -20.07 -23.60 -13.75
N LYS A 903 -20.04 -24.50 -12.77
CA LYS A 903 -20.69 -25.82 -12.83
C LYS A 903 -22.14 -25.79 -12.34
N TYR A 904 -22.62 -24.66 -11.80
CA TYR A 904 -23.98 -24.53 -11.26
C TYR A 904 -25.03 -24.15 -12.32
N THR A 905 -24.65 -23.89 -13.57
CA THR A 905 -25.58 -23.48 -14.63
C THR A 905 -26.77 -24.44 -14.76
N THR A 906 -26.54 -25.74 -14.84
CA THR A 906 -27.59 -26.77 -14.99
C THR A 906 -28.57 -26.87 -13.81
N VAL A 907 -28.16 -26.42 -12.62
CA VAL A 907 -29.03 -26.37 -11.44
C VAL A 907 -29.86 -25.07 -11.46
N LEU A 908 -29.20 -23.96 -11.77
CA LEU A 908 -29.82 -22.64 -11.87
C LEU A 908 -30.76 -22.49 -13.08
N ASP A 909 -30.54 -23.25 -14.16
CA ASP A 909 -31.40 -23.21 -15.34
C ASP A 909 -32.87 -23.54 -14.99
N ARG A 910 -33.11 -24.40 -13.98
CA ARG A 910 -34.46 -24.66 -13.44
C ARG A 910 -35.10 -23.47 -12.72
N TRP A 911 -34.27 -22.65 -12.08
CA TRP A 911 -34.73 -21.42 -11.42
C TRP A 911 -34.99 -20.33 -12.46
N TYR A 912 -34.11 -20.20 -13.46
CA TYR A 912 -34.29 -19.31 -14.59
C TYR A 912 -35.51 -19.68 -15.44
N GLU A 913 -35.77 -20.96 -15.72
CA GLU A 913 -36.99 -21.41 -16.43
C GLU A 913 -38.30 -20.96 -15.76
N LYS A 914 -38.28 -20.74 -14.44
CA LYS A 914 -39.45 -20.29 -13.66
C LYS A 914 -39.62 -18.78 -13.63
N GLU A 915 -38.53 -18.02 -13.44
CA GLU A 915 -38.59 -16.56 -13.23
C GLU A 915 -38.18 -15.75 -14.48
N TYR A 916 -37.26 -16.28 -15.31
CA TYR A 916 -36.62 -15.61 -16.46
C TYR A 916 -36.33 -16.60 -17.63
N PRO A 917 -37.36 -17.13 -18.31
CA PRO A 917 -37.24 -18.32 -19.17
C PRO A 917 -36.31 -18.16 -20.39
N ASP A 918 -36.12 -16.93 -20.89
CA ASP A 918 -35.20 -16.67 -22.01
C ASP A 918 -33.72 -16.65 -21.59
N PHE A 919 -33.43 -16.44 -20.30
CA PHE A 919 -32.08 -16.12 -19.80
C PHE A 919 -31.02 -17.19 -20.11
N PRO A 920 -31.27 -18.51 -19.95
CA PRO A 920 -30.28 -19.54 -20.29
C PRO A 920 -29.94 -19.55 -21.78
N ARG A 921 -30.96 -19.41 -22.65
CA ARG A 921 -30.80 -19.36 -24.12
C ARG A 921 -29.94 -18.17 -24.54
N LEU A 922 -30.18 -17.00 -23.95
CA LEU A 922 -29.43 -15.78 -24.23
C LEU A 922 -27.99 -15.85 -23.72
N ARG A 923 -27.78 -16.39 -22.51
CA ARG A 923 -26.45 -16.64 -21.93
C ARG A 923 -25.59 -17.48 -22.86
N ASP A 924 -26.12 -18.62 -23.29
CA ASP A 924 -25.35 -19.59 -24.08
C ASP A 924 -25.08 -19.06 -25.50
N ARG A 925 -26.02 -18.28 -26.06
CA ARG A 925 -25.82 -17.52 -27.30
C ARG A 925 -24.72 -16.45 -27.18
N ILE A 926 -24.67 -15.70 -26.08
CA ILE A 926 -23.62 -14.71 -25.83
C ILE A 926 -22.25 -15.37 -25.64
N LYS A 927 -22.18 -16.52 -24.93
CA LYS A 927 -20.94 -17.30 -24.81
C LYS A 927 -20.43 -17.77 -26.18
N GLN A 928 -21.32 -18.24 -27.04
CA GLN A 928 -20.98 -18.60 -28.41
C GLN A 928 -20.39 -17.41 -29.19
N LEU A 929 -21.09 -16.26 -29.22
CA LEU A 929 -20.62 -15.06 -29.92
C LEU A 929 -19.25 -14.55 -29.42
N LEU A 930 -18.98 -14.67 -28.12
CA LEU A 930 -17.67 -14.31 -27.54
C LEU A 930 -16.57 -15.30 -27.97
N SER A 931 -16.87 -16.60 -28.00
CA SER A 931 -15.94 -17.65 -28.47
C SER A 931 -15.62 -17.50 -29.95
N ASP A 932 -16.65 -17.42 -30.80
CA ASP A 932 -16.53 -17.22 -32.25
C ASP A 932 -15.71 -15.95 -32.56
N SER A 933 -15.93 -14.88 -31.77
CA SER A 933 -15.13 -13.66 -31.86
C SER A 933 -13.66 -13.82 -31.48
N GLU A 934 -13.31 -14.69 -30.52
CA GLU A 934 -11.91 -14.92 -30.14
C GLU A 934 -11.15 -15.72 -31.22
N GLU A 935 -11.83 -16.62 -31.93
CA GLU A 935 -11.29 -17.29 -33.13
C GLU A 935 -11.12 -16.29 -34.30
N LEU A 936 -12.14 -15.48 -34.56
CA LEU A 936 -12.09 -14.44 -35.60
C LEU A 936 -11.02 -13.37 -35.33
N ASP A 937 -10.81 -12.96 -34.07
CA ASP A 937 -9.75 -12.01 -33.68
C ASP A 937 -8.35 -12.54 -34.04
N GLN A 938 -8.12 -13.87 -33.98
CA GLN A 938 -6.86 -14.48 -34.43
C GLN A 938 -6.70 -14.43 -35.96
N VAL A 939 -7.77 -14.72 -36.71
CA VAL A 939 -7.78 -14.60 -38.17
C VAL A 939 -7.53 -13.15 -38.62
N VAL A 940 -8.15 -12.18 -37.94
CA VAL A 940 -7.94 -10.73 -38.20
C VAL A 940 -6.49 -10.32 -37.97
N GLN A 941 -5.82 -10.84 -36.93
CA GLN A 941 -4.40 -10.55 -36.69
C GLN A 941 -3.46 -11.13 -37.76
N LEU A 942 -3.86 -12.20 -38.45
CA LEU A 942 -3.06 -12.87 -39.48
C LEU A 942 -3.31 -12.32 -40.89
N VAL A 943 -4.57 -12.03 -41.26
CA VAL A 943 -4.99 -11.73 -42.63
C VAL A 943 -5.64 -10.34 -42.78
N GLY A 944 -6.11 -9.74 -41.69
CA GLY A 944 -6.79 -8.44 -41.66
C GLY A 944 -8.32 -8.51 -41.79
N LYS A 945 -9.03 -7.55 -41.19
CA LYS A 945 -10.51 -7.52 -41.10
C LYS A 945 -11.22 -7.42 -42.46
N SER A 946 -10.54 -6.99 -43.52
CA SER A 946 -11.08 -6.93 -44.88
C SER A 946 -11.29 -8.30 -45.53
N ALA A 947 -10.59 -9.34 -45.06
CA ALA A 947 -10.68 -10.70 -45.62
C ALA A 947 -11.88 -11.51 -45.08
N LEU A 948 -12.61 -10.99 -44.09
CA LEU A 948 -13.74 -11.67 -43.45
C LEU A 948 -15.03 -11.60 -44.27
N SER A 949 -15.91 -12.58 -44.07
CA SER A 949 -17.29 -12.51 -44.58
C SER A 949 -18.10 -11.46 -43.81
N ASP A 950 -19.22 -11.02 -44.38
CA ASP A 950 -20.09 -10.04 -43.70
C ASP A 950 -20.76 -10.60 -42.42
N PRO A 951 -21.21 -11.87 -42.35
CA PRO A 951 -21.61 -12.52 -41.09
C PRO A 951 -20.53 -12.48 -40.01
N ASP A 952 -19.26 -12.72 -40.34
CA ASP A 952 -18.15 -12.69 -39.37
C ASP A 952 -17.89 -11.26 -38.87
N LYS A 953 -18.08 -10.25 -39.73
CA LYS A 953 -17.98 -8.83 -39.35
C LYS A 953 -19.08 -8.43 -38.37
N ILE A 954 -20.30 -8.94 -38.54
CA ILE A 954 -21.38 -8.78 -37.54
C ILE A 954 -20.91 -9.38 -36.21
N THR A 955 -20.45 -10.63 -36.18
CA THR A 955 -20.03 -11.31 -34.94
C THR A 955 -18.94 -10.53 -34.20
N LEU A 956 -17.94 -10.00 -34.91
CA LEU A 956 -16.89 -9.15 -34.30
C LEU A 956 -17.42 -7.79 -33.81
N ASP A 957 -18.22 -7.08 -34.61
CA ASP A 957 -18.77 -5.77 -34.22
C ASP A 957 -19.72 -5.91 -33.01
N MET A 958 -20.53 -6.99 -32.96
CA MET A 958 -21.44 -7.29 -31.85
C MET A 958 -20.72 -7.83 -30.60
N SER A 959 -19.68 -8.64 -30.77
CA SER A 959 -18.80 -9.04 -29.67
C SER A 959 -18.09 -7.82 -29.05
N THR A 960 -17.71 -6.83 -29.86
CA THR A 960 -17.16 -5.56 -29.36
C THR A 960 -18.19 -4.81 -28.50
N LEU A 961 -19.44 -4.69 -28.96
CA LEU A 961 -20.55 -4.12 -28.18
C LEU A 961 -20.77 -4.88 -26.85
N LEU A 962 -20.78 -6.22 -26.88
CA LEU A 962 -20.90 -7.04 -25.67
C LEU A 962 -19.71 -6.80 -24.72
N LYS A 963 -18.47 -6.74 -25.24
CA LYS A 963 -17.26 -6.50 -24.46
C LYS A 963 -17.21 -5.11 -23.82
N GLU A 964 -17.66 -4.06 -24.50
CA GLU A 964 -17.58 -2.65 -24.04
C GLU A 964 -18.83 -2.14 -23.28
N ASP A 965 -20.02 -2.67 -23.59
CA ASP A 965 -21.28 -2.15 -23.05
C ASP A 965 -22.03 -3.15 -22.16
N PHE A 966 -21.85 -4.46 -22.34
CA PHE A 966 -22.47 -5.50 -21.49
C PHE A 966 -21.54 -6.06 -20.40
N LEU A 967 -20.28 -6.36 -20.73
CA LEU A 967 -19.32 -6.95 -19.79
C LEU A 967 -18.59 -5.92 -18.93
N GLN A 968 -18.34 -4.70 -19.45
CA GLN A 968 -17.82 -3.61 -18.64
C GLN A 968 -18.90 -3.02 -17.74
N GLN A 969 -18.56 -2.85 -16.46
CA GLN A 969 -19.45 -2.31 -15.45
C GLN A 969 -18.64 -1.47 -14.45
N ASN A 970 -19.04 -0.21 -14.27
CA ASN A 970 -18.34 0.72 -13.38
C ASN A 970 -18.91 0.69 -11.95
N GLY A 971 -18.22 -0.05 -11.07
CA GLY A 971 -18.56 -0.20 -9.65
C GLY A 971 -18.62 1.08 -8.80
N TYR A 972 -18.20 2.24 -9.34
CA TYR A 972 -18.25 3.54 -8.67
C TYR A 972 -19.38 4.47 -9.15
N SER A 973 -20.15 4.08 -10.18
CA SER A 973 -21.20 4.92 -10.76
C SER A 973 -22.59 4.49 -10.33
N ASP A 974 -23.49 5.44 -10.07
CA ASP A 974 -24.79 5.16 -9.45
C ASP A 974 -25.68 4.20 -10.26
N TYR A 975 -25.60 4.25 -11.59
CA TYR A 975 -26.37 3.43 -12.53
C TYR A 975 -25.79 2.02 -12.79
N ASP A 976 -24.51 1.81 -12.49
CA ASP A 976 -23.73 0.60 -12.84
C ASP A 976 -23.03 -0.05 -11.64
N GLN A 977 -23.09 0.52 -10.44
CA GLN A 977 -22.59 -0.13 -9.22
C GLN A 977 -23.31 -1.45 -8.94
N PHE A 978 -24.61 -1.52 -9.27
CA PHE A 978 -25.48 -2.67 -9.12
C PHE A 978 -26.37 -2.80 -10.36
N CYS A 979 -26.33 -3.96 -11.02
CA CYS A 979 -27.22 -4.27 -12.14
C CYS A 979 -28.22 -5.35 -11.72
N PRO A 980 -29.53 -5.04 -11.62
CA PRO A 980 -30.56 -6.05 -11.38
C PRO A 980 -30.62 -7.09 -12.50
N ILE A 981 -31.15 -8.27 -12.17
CA ILE A 981 -31.21 -9.38 -13.13
C ILE A 981 -32.16 -9.10 -14.30
N TRP A 982 -33.28 -8.40 -14.07
CA TRP A 982 -34.21 -7.97 -15.13
C TRP A 982 -33.57 -6.96 -16.10
N LYS A 983 -32.73 -6.04 -15.61
CA LYS A 983 -31.96 -5.10 -16.46
C LYS A 983 -30.95 -5.88 -17.31
N THR A 984 -30.28 -6.85 -16.69
CA THR A 984 -29.33 -7.74 -17.36
C THR A 984 -29.99 -8.58 -18.46
N GLU A 985 -31.14 -9.20 -18.19
CA GLU A 985 -31.92 -9.96 -19.17
C GLU A 985 -32.33 -9.09 -20.36
N TRP A 986 -32.89 -7.90 -20.12
CA TRP A 986 -33.31 -7.00 -21.21
C TRP A 986 -32.13 -6.54 -22.08
N MET A 987 -30.98 -6.22 -21.49
CA MET A 987 -29.77 -5.92 -22.25
C MET A 987 -29.33 -7.10 -23.13
N MET A 988 -29.39 -8.34 -22.60
CA MET A 988 -29.10 -9.54 -23.37
C MET A 988 -30.12 -9.75 -24.51
N LYS A 989 -31.43 -9.56 -24.25
CA LYS A 989 -32.51 -9.65 -25.25
C LYS A 989 -32.30 -8.70 -26.41
N LEU A 990 -32.02 -7.42 -26.12
CA LEU A 990 -31.83 -6.40 -27.15
C LEU A 990 -30.54 -6.62 -27.96
N MET A 991 -29.41 -6.95 -27.31
CA MET A 991 -28.14 -7.16 -28.03
C MET A 991 -28.12 -8.43 -28.87
N VAL A 992 -28.71 -9.54 -28.37
CA VAL A 992 -28.85 -10.79 -29.16
C VAL A 992 -29.91 -10.63 -30.25
N GLY A 993 -31.01 -9.93 -29.97
CA GLY A 993 -32.04 -9.61 -30.97
C GLY A 993 -31.46 -8.81 -32.14
N PHE A 994 -30.68 -7.76 -31.86
CA PHE A 994 -29.99 -6.97 -32.89
C PHE A 994 -29.05 -7.84 -33.74
N HIS A 995 -28.28 -8.73 -33.11
CA HIS A 995 -27.41 -9.66 -33.83
C HIS A 995 -28.22 -10.57 -34.77
N ASP A 996 -29.29 -11.19 -34.27
CA ASP A 996 -30.07 -12.16 -35.06
C ASP A 996 -30.89 -11.48 -36.18
N GLU A 997 -31.41 -10.26 -36.00
CA GLU A 997 -32.01 -9.49 -37.10
C GLU A 997 -30.98 -9.01 -38.14
N ALA A 998 -29.78 -8.59 -37.71
CA ALA A 998 -28.69 -8.23 -38.64
C ALA A 998 -28.26 -9.43 -39.51
N GLN A 999 -28.16 -10.63 -38.94
CA GLN A 999 -27.86 -11.85 -39.69
C GLN A 999 -28.97 -12.18 -40.72
N LYS A 1000 -30.26 -11.97 -40.39
CA LYS A 1000 -31.36 -12.15 -41.35
C LYS A 1000 -31.29 -11.16 -42.51
N ALA A 1001 -31.00 -9.88 -42.26
CA ALA A 1001 -30.88 -8.87 -43.30
C ALA A 1001 -29.78 -9.23 -44.32
N ILE A 1002 -28.64 -9.75 -43.84
CA ILE A 1002 -27.55 -10.21 -44.72
C ILE A 1002 -27.92 -11.51 -45.46
N ALA A 1003 -28.63 -12.44 -44.82
CA ALA A 1003 -29.13 -13.65 -45.48
C ALA A 1003 -30.13 -13.34 -46.63
N GLN A 1004 -30.78 -12.17 -46.60
CA GLN A 1004 -31.65 -11.68 -47.68
C GLN A 1004 -30.89 -10.90 -48.79
N GLY A 1005 -29.57 -10.69 -48.64
CA GLY A 1005 -28.70 -10.11 -49.67
C GLY A 1005 -28.23 -8.67 -49.42
N GLN A 1006 -28.56 -8.06 -48.28
CA GLN A 1006 -28.05 -6.73 -47.91
C GLN A 1006 -26.58 -6.81 -47.47
N SER A 1007 -25.79 -5.76 -47.72
CA SER A 1007 -24.39 -5.68 -47.27
C SER A 1007 -24.29 -5.15 -45.84
N TRP A 1008 -23.29 -5.62 -45.06
CA TRP A 1008 -23.14 -5.17 -43.67
C TRP A 1008 -22.93 -3.66 -43.55
N ALA A 1009 -22.24 -3.05 -44.53
CA ALA A 1009 -22.02 -1.60 -44.54
C ALA A 1009 -23.33 -0.80 -44.60
N LYS A 1010 -24.26 -1.16 -45.51
CA LYS A 1010 -25.57 -0.50 -45.65
C LYS A 1010 -26.41 -0.67 -44.37
N VAL A 1011 -26.46 -1.90 -43.84
CA VAL A 1011 -27.19 -2.21 -42.61
C VAL A 1011 -26.63 -1.44 -41.41
N ARG A 1012 -25.30 -1.38 -41.27
CA ARG A 1012 -24.62 -0.68 -40.17
C ARG A 1012 -24.82 0.84 -40.21
N GLU A 1013 -24.84 1.45 -41.39
CA GLU A 1013 -25.13 2.88 -41.55
C GLU A 1013 -26.59 3.19 -41.17
N ALA A 1014 -27.55 2.43 -41.71
CA ALA A 1014 -28.97 2.61 -41.40
C ALA A 1014 -29.31 2.36 -39.92
N THR A 1015 -28.60 1.45 -39.26
CA THR A 1015 -28.82 1.08 -37.84
C THR A 1015 -27.95 1.84 -36.84
N GLN A 1016 -27.19 2.86 -37.26
CA GLN A 1016 -26.25 3.59 -36.38
C GLN A 1016 -26.93 4.18 -35.12
N ASP A 1017 -28.14 4.73 -35.24
CA ASP A 1017 -28.91 5.25 -34.09
C ASP A 1017 -29.29 4.15 -33.09
N LEU A 1018 -29.66 2.96 -33.59
CA LEU A 1018 -29.99 1.81 -32.74
C LEU A 1018 -28.74 1.33 -32.00
N GLN A 1019 -27.59 1.29 -32.66
CA GLN A 1019 -26.33 0.97 -31.99
C GLN A 1019 -26.02 1.97 -30.87
N ALA A 1020 -26.27 3.27 -31.07
CA ALA A 1020 -26.13 4.27 -30.01
C ALA A 1020 -27.09 4.04 -28.84
N GLN A 1021 -28.35 3.69 -29.11
CA GLN A 1021 -29.33 3.33 -28.07
C GLN A 1021 -28.94 2.05 -27.30
N LEU A 1022 -28.43 1.02 -27.99
CA LEU A 1022 -27.94 -0.21 -27.34
C LEU A 1022 -26.76 0.05 -26.39
N ARG A 1023 -25.88 1.00 -26.72
CA ARG A 1023 -24.80 1.45 -25.82
C ARG A 1023 -25.33 2.23 -24.62
N SER A 1024 -26.44 2.95 -24.78
CA SER A 1024 -26.99 3.76 -23.69
C SER A 1024 -27.76 2.96 -22.64
N LEU A 1025 -28.14 1.71 -22.92
CA LEU A 1025 -28.91 0.85 -22.00
C LEU A 1025 -28.31 0.75 -20.59
N LYS A 1026 -26.97 0.80 -20.47
CA LYS A 1026 -26.27 0.71 -19.18
C LYS A 1026 -26.51 1.91 -18.26
N PHE A 1027 -26.78 3.11 -18.80
CA PHE A 1027 -26.95 4.34 -18.01
C PHE A 1027 -28.31 4.47 -17.32
N GLU A 1028 -29.29 3.62 -17.63
CA GLU A 1028 -30.60 3.58 -16.97
C GLU A 1028 -30.47 3.22 -15.49
N GLN A 1029 -31.09 4.00 -14.60
CA GLN A 1029 -30.92 3.82 -13.15
C GLN A 1029 -31.86 2.73 -12.60
N PRO A 1030 -31.36 1.77 -11.80
CA PRO A 1030 -32.23 0.78 -11.13
C PRO A 1030 -33.30 1.39 -10.22
N SER A 1031 -33.07 2.60 -9.69
CA SER A 1031 -33.99 3.35 -8.83
C SER A 1031 -35.25 3.85 -9.53
N ASP A 1032 -35.24 3.98 -10.87
CA ASP A 1032 -36.40 4.47 -11.63
C ASP A 1032 -37.54 3.43 -11.72
N GLY A 1033 -37.29 2.21 -11.24
CA GLY A 1033 -38.28 1.13 -11.14
C GLY A 1033 -38.33 0.23 -12.38
N GLN A 1034 -38.61 -1.05 -12.14
CA GLN A 1034 -38.59 -2.08 -13.18
C GLN A 1034 -39.57 -1.80 -14.33
N GLU A 1035 -40.79 -1.33 -14.03
CA GLU A 1035 -41.83 -1.07 -15.04
C GLU A 1035 -41.42 0.05 -16.00
N ALA A 1036 -40.91 1.18 -15.48
CA ALA A 1036 -40.52 2.33 -16.28
C ALA A 1036 -39.36 2.02 -17.22
N VAL A 1037 -38.34 1.30 -16.72
CA VAL A 1037 -37.17 0.92 -17.51
C VAL A 1037 -37.50 -0.18 -18.52
N SER A 1038 -38.32 -1.18 -18.14
CA SER A 1038 -38.75 -2.25 -19.06
C SER A 1038 -39.55 -1.68 -20.24
N LYS A 1039 -40.43 -0.70 -19.99
CA LYS A 1039 -41.19 -0.05 -21.06
C LYS A 1039 -40.29 0.67 -22.07
N LYS A 1040 -39.24 1.38 -21.62
CA LYS A 1040 -38.24 1.98 -22.53
C LYS A 1040 -37.55 0.91 -23.39
N TYR A 1041 -37.22 -0.23 -22.79
CA TYR A 1041 -36.57 -1.33 -23.50
C TYR A 1041 -37.50 -2.02 -24.52
N GLU A 1042 -38.80 -2.11 -24.24
CA GLU A 1042 -39.84 -2.54 -25.20
C GLU A 1042 -39.98 -1.54 -26.36
N GLU A 1043 -40.00 -0.23 -26.08
CA GLU A 1043 -40.05 0.83 -27.12
C GLU A 1043 -38.81 0.78 -28.03
N ILE A 1044 -37.60 0.51 -27.48
CA ILE A 1044 -36.38 0.26 -28.26
C ILE A 1044 -36.50 -1.04 -29.08
N GLN A 1045 -37.07 -2.10 -28.53
CA GLN A 1045 -37.26 -3.37 -29.24
C GLN A 1045 -38.19 -3.22 -30.46
N GLN A 1046 -39.29 -2.48 -30.31
CA GLN A 1046 -40.20 -2.18 -31.43
C GLN A 1046 -39.50 -1.32 -32.49
N THR A 1047 -38.83 -0.24 -32.07
CA THR A 1047 -38.06 0.63 -32.97
C THR A 1047 -36.98 -0.15 -33.74
N MET A 1048 -36.35 -1.13 -33.10
CA MET A 1048 -35.37 -2.02 -33.73
C MET A 1048 -36.02 -2.87 -34.84
N LEU A 1049 -37.15 -3.54 -34.55
CA LEU A 1049 -37.87 -4.37 -35.51
C LEU A 1049 -38.38 -3.55 -36.71
N ASP A 1050 -38.98 -2.38 -36.46
CA ASP A 1050 -39.47 -1.49 -37.51
C ASP A 1050 -38.34 -1.00 -38.43
N LYS A 1051 -37.18 -0.64 -37.85
CA LYS A 1051 -36.04 -0.17 -38.65
C LYS A 1051 -35.41 -1.31 -39.47
N PHE A 1052 -35.28 -2.51 -38.89
CA PHE A 1052 -34.82 -3.67 -39.67
C PHE A 1052 -35.81 -4.06 -40.77
N ALA A 1053 -37.13 -3.92 -40.56
CA ALA A 1053 -38.11 -4.10 -41.62
C ALA A 1053 -37.89 -3.11 -42.78
N SER A 1054 -37.72 -1.82 -42.49
CA SER A 1054 -37.44 -0.82 -43.53
C SER A 1054 -36.15 -1.10 -44.32
N VAL A 1055 -35.10 -1.61 -43.65
CA VAL A 1055 -33.81 -1.98 -44.29
C VAL A 1055 -33.88 -3.30 -45.08
N MET A 1056 -34.91 -4.13 -44.86
CA MET A 1056 -35.19 -5.32 -45.68
C MET A 1056 -36.03 -4.97 -46.93
N ASP A 1057 -36.87 -3.92 -46.86
CA ASP A 1057 -37.67 -3.44 -47.98
C ASP A 1057 -36.88 -2.55 -48.98
N ASP A 1058 -35.83 -1.85 -48.52
CA ASP A 1058 -34.92 -0.95 -49.28
C ASP A 1058 -33.66 -1.65 -49.86
#